data_AF-A0A7C7EQA4-F1
#
_entry.id   AF-A0A7C7EQA4-F1
#
_cell.length_a   1.000
_cell.length_b   1.000
_cell.length_c   1.000
_cell.angle_alpha   90.00
_cell.angle_beta   90.00
_cell.angle_gamma   90.00
#
_symmetry.space_group_name_H-M   'P 1'
#
loop_
_entity.id
_entity.type
_entity.pdbx_description
1 polymer ?
#
loop_
_entity_poly.entity_id
_entity_poly.type
_entity_poly.pdbx_seq_one_letter_code
_entity_poly.pdbx_strand_id
1 'polypeptide(L)'
;MKLKDVLNEYELDWATFVSRQKDYPFEKLKNKTIFVAGGQGFLAKAVVYFLLSLNDEHNLNISVSLVSSDSKILTGFFPTLMKRDDFKFYTTEMLTDVNNLYADFFIYSGCCNKRLYRTPEFFMEEIQSEKGLLNIAAHIKTGKFLLLSDYRIYGKVDRGVMQSEYENGHVDFSSRVGFEPELLQTLESLPAIYGKQYGFDYTIIRTGIALGAGAEFDDSIFTDMLKAVAKGETYTIVNSTHKYSFVYIHDIIKALFFSMTTLDSNTVYNVVGKDCTLSTCMMTAIIHDLYPEDTKITLSDSTKDPCYGVAMNNQKITCMGCEPEVTMADAIQLIVQYNRNKEETFLFQDNYQGKLETIHNILLGYLLEVDRICKKHNIRYFLAGGTLLGAVRHHGFIPWDDDADVMMLREDYEKFLEVASSELPNNIFVQTPKSESLNHCVFTKLRINDTMFSTAFTSRHLKMHNGIFFDVLSHDQTANSKLGRKIHLQLTLLTRSLVFNKWYGRRVDNGHKVQSAVANMLKVIFPMKFLDWCQYKCLRWFENKPDAKYLYDGMGRNVYKGDFLKSYLDEVIYWDFEGYRFPIPKEYDSYLRYLYGDYREMISPWDRQTSHSIVIMDLGQYGSYNVPAKYKKNGAILNDSNVIDEA
;
A
#
# COMPACT_ATOMS: atom_id res chain seq x y z
N MET A 1 20.58 14.09 -0.60
CA MET A 1 20.53 12.69 -0.14
C MET A 1 19.08 12.37 0.14
N LYS A 2 18.52 11.32 -0.44
CA LYS A 2 17.15 10.88 -0.12
C LYS A 2 17.19 9.73 0.87
N LEU A 3 16.13 9.55 1.66
CA LEU A 3 16.03 8.44 2.61
C LEU A 3 16.09 7.07 1.92
N LYS A 4 15.55 6.98 0.70
CA LYS A 4 15.61 5.75 -0.11
C LYS A 4 17.02 5.26 -0.44
N ASP A 5 18.02 6.14 -0.34
CA ASP A 5 19.42 5.80 -0.62
C ASP A 5 20.10 5.10 0.58
N VAL A 6 19.46 5.07 1.76
CA VAL A 6 20.06 4.53 3.01
C VAL A 6 19.17 3.58 3.81
N LEU A 7 17.84 3.72 3.69
CA LEU A 7 16.92 2.83 4.38
C LEU A 7 16.78 1.52 3.61
N ASN A 8 16.67 0.40 4.32
CA ASN A 8 16.21 -0.83 3.71
C ASN A 8 14.72 -0.72 3.32
N GLU A 9 14.21 -1.64 2.51
CA GLU A 9 12.86 -1.50 1.94
C GLU A 9 11.74 -1.45 2.99
N TYR A 10 11.88 -2.14 4.13
CA TYR A 10 10.90 -2.14 5.21
C TYR A 10 10.98 -0.87 6.05
N GLU A 11 12.19 -0.37 6.32
CA GLU A 11 12.39 0.93 6.96
C GLU A 11 11.84 2.07 6.09
N LEU A 12 12.09 2.00 4.79
CA LEU A 12 11.56 2.95 3.82
C LEU A 12 10.04 2.83 3.72
N ASP A 13 9.48 1.62 3.81
CA ASP A 13 8.04 1.36 3.74
C ASP A 13 7.27 2.18 4.77
N TRP A 14 7.58 1.99 6.06
CA TRP A 14 6.88 2.73 7.11
C TRP A 14 7.24 4.21 7.12
N ALA A 15 8.47 4.59 6.74
CA ALA A 15 8.86 6.00 6.68
C ALA A 15 8.10 6.76 5.59
N THR A 16 7.80 6.13 4.46
CA THR A 16 7.10 6.75 3.33
C THR A 16 5.61 6.40 3.26
N PHE A 17 5.09 5.57 4.17
CA PHE A 17 3.69 5.10 4.14
C PHE A 17 2.67 6.23 3.97
N VAL A 18 2.83 7.31 4.74
CA VAL A 18 1.96 8.48 4.66
C VAL A 18 2.25 9.33 3.42
N SER A 19 3.51 9.49 3.01
CA SER A 19 3.87 10.32 1.85
C SER A 19 3.36 9.74 0.53
N ARG A 20 3.10 8.42 0.47
CA ARG A 20 2.54 7.74 -0.72
C ARG A 20 1.02 7.90 -0.88
N GLN A 21 0.33 8.46 0.12
CA GLN A 21 -1.12 8.65 0.09
C GLN A 21 -1.52 9.81 -0.83
N LYS A 22 -2.51 9.62 -1.70
CA LYS A 22 -2.85 10.62 -2.74
C LYS A 22 -3.70 11.79 -2.24
N ASP A 23 -4.62 11.53 -1.32
CA ASP A 23 -5.68 12.49 -0.95
C ASP A 23 -5.43 13.18 0.40
N TYR A 24 -4.17 13.15 0.88
CA TYR A 24 -3.83 13.70 2.19
C TYR A 24 -3.47 15.19 2.10
N PRO A 25 -3.80 16.01 3.11
CA PRO A 25 -3.61 17.46 3.07
C PRO A 25 -2.15 17.89 3.38
N PHE A 26 -1.17 17.37 2.64
CA PHE A 26 0.27 17.60 2.88
C PHE A 26 0.65 19.09 2.92
N GLU A 27 0.02 19.93 2.11
CA GLU A 27 0.28 21.38 2.07
C GLU A 27 0.05 22.07 3.43
N LYS A 28 -0.73 21.48 4.35
CA LYS A 28 -0.88 22.00 5.73
C LYS A 28 0.43 21.95 6.52
N LEU A 29 1.37 21.08 6.13
CA LEU A 29 2.69 20.96 6.74
C LEU A 29 3.78 21.77 6.03
N LYS A 30 3.44 22.51 4.97
CA LYS A 30 4.42 23.30 4.22
C LYS A 30 5.06 24.40 5.06
N ASN A 31 6.38 24.51 5.01
CA ASN A 31 7.21 25.45 5.76
C ASN A 31 7.06 25.35 7.29
N LYS A 32 6.57 24.21 7.81
CA LYS A 32 6.41 24.00 9.25
C LYS A 32 7.73 23.65 9.91
N THR A 33 7.92 24.15 11.13
CA THR A 33 9.06 23.78 11.98
C THR A 33 8.60 22.76 13.02
N ILE A 34 9.22 21.59 13.01
CA ILE A 34 8.80 20.45 13.83
C ILE A 34 9.97 19.97 14.68
N PHE A 35 9.77 19.97 15.99
CA PHE A 35 10.70 19.41 16.96
C PHE A 35 10.27 18.00 17.32
N VAL A 36 11.22 17.07 17.45
CA VAL A 36 10.99 15.68 17.82
C VAL A 36 11.92 15.32 18.98
N ALA A 37 11.36 14.77 20.05
CA ALA A 37 12.09 14.28 21.21
C ALA A 37 11.66 12.85 21.55
N GLY A 38 12.51 12.11 22.25
CA GLY A 38 12.18 10.72 22.63
C GLY A 38 13.33 9.85 23.13
N GLY A 39 14.51 10.42 23.43
CA GLY A 39 15.70 9.64 23.81
C GLY A 39 16.13 8.64 22.74
N GLN A 40 16.84 7.56 23.10
CA GLN A 40 17.32 6.53 22.16
C GLN A 40 16.20 5.59 21.63
N GLY A 41 14.92 5.94 21.78
CA GLY A 41 13.81 5.08 21.36
C GLY A 41 13.57 5.07 19.85
N PHE A 42 13.22 3.89 19.32
CA PHE A 42 12.91 3.68 17.90
C PHE A 42 11.85 4.64 17.35
N LEU A 43 10.79 4.96 18.10
CA LEU A 43 9.71 5.83 17.62
C LEU A 43 10.19 7.23 17.23
N ALA A 44 11.12 7.83 17.98
CA ALA A 44 11.65 9.15 17.62
C ALA A 44 12.40 9.10 16.28
N LYS A 45 13.20 8.05 16.06
CA LYS A 45 13.84 7.76 14.76
C LYS A 45 12.80 7.61 13.66
N ALA A 46 11.76 6.82 13.90
CA ALA A 46 10.72 6.58 12.91
C ALA A 46 9.96 7.86 12.52
N VAL A 47 9.64 8.71 13.50
CA VAL A 47 9.00 10.03 13.27
C VAL A 47 9.90 10.96 12.47
N VAL A 48 11.20 11.03 12.78
CA VAL A 48 12.15 11.86 12.01
C VAL A 48 12.20 11.40 10.55
N TYR A 49 12.31 10.10 10.29
CA TYR A 49 12.33 9.59 8.91
C TYR A 49 11.01 9.83 8.18
N PHE A 50 9.87 9.67 8.86
CA PHE A 50 8.58 10.04 8.30
C PHE A 50 8.51 11.53 7.91
N LEU A 51 8.94 12.45 8.77
CA LEU A 51 8.88 13.87 8.46
C LEU A 51 9.80 14.26 7.30
N LEU A 52 10.99 13.67 7.23
CA LEU A 52 11.93 13.90 6.14
C LEU A 52 11.48 13.26 4.82
N SER A 53 10.73 12.14 4.88
CA SER A 53 10.17 11.51 3.68
C SER A 53 9.10 12.40 3.04
N LEU A 54 8.34 13.17 3.82
CA LEU A 54 7.41 14.18 3.30
C LEU A 54 8.15 15.27 2.51
N ASN A 55 9.34 15.68 2.95
CA ASN A 55 10.16 16.62 2.17
C ASN A 55 10.70 15.98 0.88
N ASP A 56 11.19 14.75 0.96
CA ASP A 56 11.77 14.03 -0.19
C ASP A 56 10.76 13.82 -1.33
N GLU A 57 9.48 13.61 -1.00
CA GLU A 57 8.40 13.34 -1.95
C GLU A 57 7.61 14.59 -2.37
N HIS A 58 7.30 15.50 -1.44
CA HIS A 58 6.36 16.61 -1.67
C HIS A 58 7.00 18.00 -1.66
N ASN A 59 8.31 18.11 -1.39
CA ASN A 59 9.02 19.40 -1.32
C ASN A 59 8.37 20.42 -0.37
N LEU A 60 7.92 19.96 0.80
CA LEU A 60 7.17 20.78 1.77
C LEU A 60 8.04 21.78 2.54
N ASN A 61 9.37 21.65 2.49
CA ASN A 61 10.30 22.50 3.23
C ASN A 61 10.01 22.50 4.76
N ILE A 62 9.68 21.33 5.31
CA ILE A 62 9.55 21.12 6.76
C ILE A 62 10.94 21.20 7.39
N SER A 63 11.11 22.00 8.43
CA SER A 63 12.36 22.02 9.22
C SER A 63 12.23 21.04 10.38
N VAL A 64 12.94 19.91 10.34
CA VAL A 64 12.89 18.85 11.35
C VAL A 64 14.05 18.99 12.34
N SER A 65 13.76 19.07 13.63
CA SER A 65 14.76 19.22 14.69
C SER A 65 14.66 18.11 15.73
N LEU A 66 15.69 17.27 15.84
CA LEU A 66 15.79 16.25 16.89
C LEU A 66 16.33 16.86 18.18
N VAL A 67 15.69 16.56 19.31
CA VAL A 67 16.06 17.03 20.65
C VAL A 67 16.39 15.85 21.55
N SER A 68 17.55 15.90 22.21
CA SER A 68 17.97 14.91 23.22
C SER A 68 18.88 15.54 24.26
N SER A 69 18.96 14.97 25.46
CA SER A 69 19.98 15.32 26.44
C SER A 69 21.36 14.75 26.09
N ASP A 70 21.40 13.62 25.36
CA ASP A 70 22.64 12.95 24.96
C ASP A 70 22.76 12.86 23.43
N SER A 71 23.88 13.35 22.90
CA SER A 71 24.27 13.27 21.48
C SER A 71 24.44 11.83 20.96
N LYS A 72 24.60 10.83 21.84
CA LYS A 72 24.67 9.40 21.45
C LYS A 72 23.42 8.94 20.70
N ILE A 73 22.28 9.60 20.86
CA ILE A 73 21.08 9.34 20.06
C ILE A 73 21.37 9.35 18.54
N LEU A 74 22.32 10.17 18.09
CA LEU A 74 22.71 10.28 16.70
C LEU A 74 23.36 9.00 16.15
N THR A 75 23.85 8.10 17.01
CA THR A 75 24.37 6.79 16.58
C THR A 75 23.29 5.87 16.01
N GLY A 76 22.02 6.08 16.39
CA GLY A 76 20.88 5.38 15.80
C GLY A 76 20.46 5.92 14.43
N PHE A 77 21.11 6.98 13.96
CA PHE A 77 20.85 7.61 12.66
C PHE A 77 22.07 7.46 11.75
N PHE A 78 21.82 7.50 10.44
CA PHE A 78 22.91 7.52 9.48
C PHE A 78 23.72 8.82 9.61
N PRO A 79 25.07 8.78 9.66
CA PRO A 79 25.89 9.99 9.80
C PRO A 79 25.64 11.04 8.72
N THR A 80 25.22 10.61 7.53
CA THR A 80 24.89 11.48 6.40
C THR A 80 23.61 12.30 6.62
N LEU A 81 22.75 11.93 7.56
CA LEU A 81 21.54 12.67 7.91
C LEU A 81 21.84 14.10 8.36
N MET A 82 22.94 14.28 9.11
CA MET A 82 23.43 15.59 9.59
C MET A 82 23.84 16.55 8.46
N LYS A 83 23.97 16.06 7.22
CA LYS A 83 24.30 16.87 6.04
C LYS A 83 23.07 17.42 5.33
N ARG A 84 21.85 17.07 5.78
CA ARG A 84 20.63 17.60 5.19
C ARG A 84 20.32 18.99 5.76
N ASP A 85 19.94 19.92 4.90
CA ASP A 85 19.61 21.30 5.31
C ASP A 85 18.29 21.39 6.09
N ASP A 86 17.42 20.39 5.92
CA ASP A 86 16.09 20.29 6.55
C ASP A 86 16.11 19.50 7.87
N PHE A 87 17.27 19.04 8.34
CA PHE A 87 17.44 18.32 9.59
C PHE A 87 18.44 19.02 10.52
N LYS A 88 18.08 19.15 11.80
CA LYS A 88 18.95 19.69 12.85
C LYS A 88 18.92 18.83 14.10
N PHE A 89 20.00 18.88 14.86
CA PHE A 89 20.09 18.29 16.19
C PHE A 89 20.34 19.37 17.23
N TYR A 90 19.62 19.32 18.33
CA TYR A 90 19.81 20.19 19.49
C TYR A 90 19.93 19.37 20.77
N THR A 91 20.85 19.76 21.63
CA THR A 91 20.79 19.28 23.02
C THR A 91 19.74 20.07 23.80
N THR A 92 19.20 19.48 24.86
CA THR A 92 18.27 20.18 25.77
C THR A 92 18.89 21.47 26.34
N GLU A 93 20.18 21.44 26.65
CA GLU A 93 20.95 22.60 27.14
C GLU A 93 21.08 23.70 26.07
N MET A 94 21.32 23.32 24.80
CA MET A 94 21.38 24.31 23.72
C MET A 94 20.05 25.06 23.58
N LEU A 95 18.91 24.39 23.74
CA LEU A 95 17.60 25.02 23.57
C LEU A 95 17.22 25.93 24.72
N THR A 96 17.76 25.73 25.92
CA THR A 96 17.52 26.65 27.04
C THR A 96 18.20 28.01 26.84
N ASP A 97 19.30 28.07 26.08
CA ASP A 97 20.08 29.30 25.87
C ASP A 97 19.69 30.07 24.59
N VAL A 98 19.03 29.41 23.63
CA VAL A 98 18.63 30.04 22.37
C VAL A 98 17.31 30.78 22.55
N ASN A 99 17.31 32.06 22.19
CA ASN A 99 16.10 32.90 22.16
C ASN A 99 15.49 32.95 20.74
N ASN A 100 14.19 33.22 20.67
CA ASN A 100 13.44 33.44 19.42
C ASN A 100 13.30 32.23 18.49
N LEU A 101 13.31 31.01 19.04
CA LEU A 101 12.85 29.84 18.29
C LEU A 101 11.32 29.77 18.31
N TYR A 102 10.79 29.08 17.30
CA TYR A 102 9.38 28.77 17.13
C TYR A 102 9.23 27.33 16.64
N ALA A 103 8.28 26.59 17.20
CA ALA A 103 7.90 25.27 16.73
C ALA A 103 6.40 25.28 16.41
N ASP A 104 6.01 24.89 15.20
CA ASP A 104 4.60 24.64 14.91
C ASP A 104 4.12 23.40 15.69
N PHE A 105 4.97 22.36 15.72
CA PHE A 105 4.71 21.10 16.39
C PHE A 105 5.92 20.65 17.22
N PHE A 106 5.68 20.17 18.43
CA PHE A 106 6.67 19.49 19.26
C PHE A 106 6.18 18.09 19.56
N ILE A 107 6.81 17.07 18.97
CA ILE A 107 6.44 15.67 19.12
C ILE A 107 7.34 15.02 20.14
N TYR A 108 6.76 14.42 21.18
CA TYR A 108 7.49 13.66 22.18
C TYR A 108 7.03 12.21 22.17
N SER A 109 7.96 11.28 21.91
CA SER A 109 7.64 9.85 21.88
C SER A 109 7.47 9.22 23.27
N GLY A 110 7.83 9.94 24.34
CA GLY A 110 7.60 9.53 25.72
C GLY A 110 8.10 8.12 26.07
N CYS A 111 7.33 7.49 26.94
CA CYS A 111 7.43 6.08 27.34
C CYS A 111 6.74 5.12 26.35
N CYS A 112 6.16 5.62 25.26
CA CYS A 112 5.31 4.85 24.35
C CYS A 112 6.00 3.58 23.84
N ASN A 113 5.43 2.41 24.16
CA ASN A 113 5.94 1.08 23.80
C ASN A 113 7.41 0.83 24.16
N LYS A 114 7.92 1.54 25.18
CA LYS A 114 9.24 1.29 25.77
C LYS A 114 9.16 0.37 26.98
N ARG A 115 10.24 -0.34 27.27
CA ARG A 115 10.45 -1.06 28.52
C ARG A 115 10.57 -0.06 29.66
N LEU A 116 9.72 -0.23 30.66
CA LEU A 116 9.73 0.61 31.86
C LEU A 116 10.46 -0.13 32.98
N TYR A 117 11.49 0.52 33.53
CA TYR A 117 12.23 -0.04 34.66
C TYR A 117 11.51 0.33 35.95
N ARG A 118 11.19 -0.68 36.76
CA ARG A 118 10.43 -0.52 38.00
C ARG A 118 11.32 -0.04 39.15
N THR A 119 11.94 1.12 38.98
CA THR A 119 12.76 1.78 39.99
C THR A 119 12.23 3.19 40.27
N PRO A 120 12.32 3.69 41.51
CA PRO A 120 11.98 5.06 41.83
C PRO A 120 12.76 6.08 40.99
N GLU A 121 14.03 5.78 40.70
CA GLU A 121 14.90 6.62 39.88
C GLU A 121 14.33 6.79 38.47
N PHE A 122 13.97 5.68 37.80
CA PHE A 122 13.39 5.73 36.46
C PHE A 122 12.07 6.51 36.42
N PHE A 123 11.19 6.29 37.41
CA PHE A 123 9.92 7.02 37.51
C PHE A 123 10.14 8.53 37.60
N MET A 124 11.05 8.95 38.48
CA MET A 124 11.36 10.35 38.66
C MET A 124 12.08 10.93 37.44
N GLU A 125 12.99 10.17 36.82
CA GLU A 125 13.72 10.57 35.61
C GLU A 125 12.78 10.82 34.43
N GLU A 126 11.79 9.96 34.18
CA GLU A 126 10.82 10.15 33.08
C GLU A 126 9.96 11.41 33.31
N ILE A 127 9.49 11.63 34.54
CA ILE A 127 8.74 12.84 34.91
C ILE A 127 9.59 14.10 34.75
N GLN A 128 10.84 14.09 35.23
CA GLN A 128 11.73 15.25 35.08
C GLN A 128 12.10 15.50 33.61
N SER A 129 12.26 14.44 32.82
CA SER A 129 12.57 14.52 31.39
C SER A 129 11.43 15.18 30.62
N GLU A 130 10.19 14.73 30.81
CA GLU A 130 9.03 15.37 30.15
C GLU A 130 8.83 16.81 30.64
N LYS A 131 8.97 17.06 31.95
CA LYS A 131 8.93 18.41 32.50
C LYS A 131 9.96 19.34 31.83
N GLY A 132 11.19 18.86 31.67
CA GLY A 132 12.26 19.59 30.98
C GLY A 132 11.89 19.92 29.53
N LEU A 133 11.35 18.94 28.80
CA LEU A 133 10.91 19.12 27.42
C LEU A 133 9.71 20.06 27.29
N LEU A 134 8.75 20.03 28.22
CA LEU A 134 7.62 20.96 28.23
C LEU A 134 8.05 22.40 28.55
N ASN A 135 9.05 22.58 29.42
CA ASN A 135 9.67 23.89 29.64
C ASN A 135 10.35 24.39 28.36
N ILE A 136 11.07 23.52 27.65
CA ILE A 136 11.67 23.85 26.35
C ILE A 136 10.57 24.20 25.34
N ALA A 137 9.51 23.40 25.24
CA ALA A 137 8.39 23.63 24.32
C ALA A 137 7.73 25.00 24.58
N ALA A 138 7.56 25.39 25.84
CA ALA A 138 7.08 26.71 26.23
C ALA A 138 8.08 27.82 25.84
N HIS A 139 9.37 27.63 26.13
CA HIS A 139 10.44 28.59 25.83
C HIS A 139 10.56 28.87 24.32
N ILE A 140 10.48 27.83 23.48
CA ILE A 140 10.52 27.96 22.02
C ILE A 140 9.16 28.26 21.39
N LYS A 141 8.16 28.69 22.18
CA LYS A 141 6.84 29.13 21.70
C LYS A 141 6.14 28.10 20.81
N THR A 142 6.07 26.86 21.28
CA THR A 142 5.41 25.76 20.55
C THR A 142 3.94 26.08 20.28
N GLY A 143 3.46 25.79 19.06
CA GLY A 143 2.04 25.88 18.71
C GLY A 143 1.22 24.72 19.26
N LYS A 144 1.61 23.48 18.93
CA LYS A 144 0.98 22.25 19.44
C LYS A 144 2.01 21.22 19.92
N PHE A 145 1.81 20.67 21.12
CA PHE A 145 2.60 19.58 21.69
C PHE A 145 1.91 18.22 21.48
N LEU A 146 2.59 17.26 20.86
CA LEU A 146 2.07 15.93 20.59
C LEU A 146 2.78 14.92 21.48
N LEU A 147 2.04 14.23 22.34
CA LEU A 147 2.57 13.17 23.19
C LEU A 147 2.15 11.80 22.64
N LEU A 148 3.12 10.92 22.40
CA LEU A 148 2.85 9.49 22.24
C LEU A 148 2.81 8.83 23.63
N SER A 149 1.70 8.17 23.90
CA SER A 149 1.43 7.34 25.06
C SER A 149 0.94 5.97 24.58
N ASP A 150 0.54 5.08 25.48
CA ASP A 150 0.08 3.75 25.11
C ASP A 150 -0.94 3.14 26.08
N TYR A 151 -1.42 1.95 25.67
CA TYR A 151 -2.43 1.13 26.33
C TYR A 151 -2.22 0.92 27.84
N ARG A 152 -1.00 1.01 28.36
CA ARG A 152 -0.72 0.74 29.78
C ARG A 152 -1.34 1.77 30.70
N ILE A 153 -1.69 2.96 30.19
CA ILE A 153 -2.36 4.01 30.98
C ILE A 153 -3.66 3.54 31.64
N TYR A 154 -4.38 2.62 31.00
CA TYR A 154 -5.67 2.14 31.48
C TYR A 154 -5.54 1.18 32.68
N GLY A 155 -4.33 0.68 32.98
CA GLY A 155 -4.13 -0.29 34.04
C GLY A 155 -4.82 -1.63 33.74
N LYS A 156 -5.49 -2.20 34.75
CA LYS A 156 -6.22 -3.47 34.60
C LYS A 156 -7.64 -3.21 34.14
N VAL A 157 -8.11 -4.00 33.18
CA VAL A 157 -9.47 -3.90 32.65
C VAL A 157 -10.19 -5.22 32.79
N ASP A 158 -11.51 -5.15 33.00
CA ASP A 158 -12.34 -6.34 33.08
C ASP A 158 -12.40 -7.06 31.73
N ARG A 159 -12.56 -8.38 31.80
CA ARG A 159 -12.66 -9.23 30.63
C ARG A 159 -13.83 -8.81 29.74
N GLY A 160 -13.56 -8.63 28.46
CA GLY A 160 -14.57 -8.29 27.46
C GLY A 160 -14.90 -6.79 27.38
N VAL A 161 -14.25 -5.96 28.20
CA VAL A 161 -14.38 -4.50 28.15
C VAL A 161 -13.29 -3.90 27.27
N MET A 162 -13.65 -2.95 26.43
CA MET A 162 -12.72 -2.12 25.65
C MET A 162 -12.72 -0.71 26.23
N GLN A 163 -11.54 -0.14 26.42
CA GLN A 163 -11.40 1.19 27.02
C GLN A 163 -11.41 2.29 25.97
N SER A 164 -12.28 3.27 26.18
CA SER A 164 -12.33 4.53 25.45
C SER A 164 -11.47 5.60 26.15
N GLU A 165 -11.15 6.70 25.48
CA GLU A 165 -10.12 7.66 25.93
C GLU A 165 -10.38 8.31 27.30
N TYR A 166 -11.65 8.39 27.71
CA TYR A 166 -12.07 9.02 28.97
C TYR A 166 -12.57 8.00 30.01
N GLU A 167 -12.39 6.72 29.73
CA GLU A 167 -12.68 5.64 30.67
C GLU A 167 -11.39 5.23 31.39
N ASN A 168 -11.53 4.79 32.64
CA ASN A 168 -10.41 4.35 33.46
C ASN A 168 -10.61 2.88 33.83
N GLY A 169 -9.54 2.09 33.68
CA GLY A 169 -9.47 0.78 34.33
C GLY A 169 -9.06 0.90 35.80
N HIS A 170 -8.75 -0.24 36.40
CA HIS A 170 -8.32 -0.34 37.78
C HIS A 170 -6.80 -0.21 37.90
N VAL A 171 -6.35 0.73 38.72
CA VAL A 171 -4.96 0.90 39.13
C VAL A 171 -4.84 0.53 40.61
N ASP A 172 -4.03 -0.48 40.90
CA ASP A 172 -3.72 -0.87 42.27
C ASP A 172 -2.44 -0.18 42.73
N PHE A 173 -2.63 0.98 43.37
CA PHE A 173 -1.57 1.85 43.89
C PHE A 173 -0.69 1.19 44.97
N SER A 174 -1.16 0.09 45.56
CA SER A 174 -0.40 -0.65 46.58
C SER A 174 0.46 -1.77 45.97
N SER A 175 0.23 -2.09 44.70
CA SER A 175 0.91 -3.19 44.02
C SER A 175 2.14 -2.72 43.25
N ARG A 176 3.12 -3.62 43.13
CA ARG A 176 4.31 -3.43 42.27
C ARG A 176 3.99 -3.26 40.77
N VAL A 177 2.74 -3.43 40.35
CA VAL A 177 2.29 -3.38 38.95
C VAL A 177 1.55 -2.07 38.65
N GLY A 178 1.13 -1.31 39.68
CA GLY A 178 0.50 0.02 39.51
C GLY A 178 1.42 1.10 38.94
N PHE A 179 2.74 0.86 39.02
CA PHE A 179 3.78 1.76 38.55
C PHE A 179 3.59 2.27 37.11
N GLU A 180 3.31 1.38 36.16
CA GLU A 180 3.25 1.70 34.73
C GLU A 180 2.05 2.61 34.38
N PRO A 181 0.80 2.28 34.76
CA PRO A 181 -0.32 3.20 34.57
C PRO A 181 -0.14 4.51 35.32
N GLU A 182 0.36 4.51 36.57
CA GLU A 182 0.57 5.74 37.34
C GLU A 182 1.56 6.69 36.66
N LEU A 183 2.66 6.15 36.13
CA LEU A 183 3.64 6.94 35.40
C LEU A 183 2.97 7.59 34.18
N LEU A 184 2.31 6.80 33.33
CA LEU A 184 1.70 7.30 32.10
C LEU A 184 0.56 8.30 32.37
N GLN A 185 -0.28 8.06 33.38
CA GLN A 185 -1.32 9.01 33.79
C GLN A 185 -0.72 10.34 34.28
N THR A 186 0.41 10.27 34.98
CA THR A 186 1.15 11.46 35.42
C THR A 186 1.71 12.22 34.23
N LEU A 187 2.37 11.53 33.31
CA LEU A 187 2.95 12.11 32.09
C LEU A 187 1.87 12.75 31.21
N GLU A 188 0.77 12.06 30.91
CA GLU A 188 -0.33 12.61 30.11
C GLU A 188 -1.03 13.83 30.71
N SER A 189 -0.97 14.00 32.04
CA SER A 189 -1.53 15.17 32.70
C SER A 189 -0.69 16.43 32.46
N LEU A 190 0.62 16.30 32.20
CA LEU A 190 1.53 17.43 32.10
C LEU A 190 1.28 18.32 30.86
N PRO A 191 1.11 17.80 29.62
CA PRO A 191 0.84 18.64 28.46
C PRO A 191 -0.39 19.53 28.62
N ALA A 192 -1.46 19.03 29.25
CA ALA A 192 -2.68 19.81 29.48
C ALA A 192 -2.46 20.98 30.46
N ILE A 193 -1.69 20.74 31.54
CA ILE A 193 -1.36 21.76 32.54
C ILE A 193 -0.44 22.82 31.93
N TYR A 194 0.63 22.39 31.25
CA TYR A 194 1.59 23.29 30.62
C TYR A 194 0.96 24.07 29.47
N GLY A 195 0.16 23.42 28.63
CA GLY A 195 -0.56 24.07 27.53
C GLY A 195 -1.47 25.18 28.03
N LYS A 196 -2.20 24.94 29.13
CA LYS A 196 -3.01 25.98 29.79
C LYS A 196 -2.18 27.13 30.35
N GLN A 197 -1.02 26.84 30.93
CA GLN A 197 -0.15 27.85 31.55
C GLN A 197 0.60 28.71 30.53
N TYR A 198 1.11 28.09 29.46
CA TYR A 198 2.03 28.70 28.50
C TYR A 198 1.39 28.99 27.13
N GLY A 199 0.13 28.59 26.91
CA GLY A 199 -0.65 28.99 25.75
C GLY A 199 -0.39 28.17 24.48
N PHE A 200 -0.14 26.86 24.61
CA PHE A 200 -0.02 25.94 23.48
C PHE A 200 -1.08 24.84 23.53
N ASP A 201 -1.45 24.33 22.36
CA ASP A 201 -2.39 23.20 22.24
C ASP A 201 -1.68 21.86 22.49
N TYR A 202 -2.42 20.81 22.84
CA TYR A 202 -1.85 19.47 22.92
C TYR A 202 -2.68 18.41 22.19
N THR A 203 -2.06 17.33 21.75
CA THR A 203 -2.77 16.12 21.32
C THR A 203 -2.05 14.91 21.89
N ILE A 204 -2.78 13.98 22.49
CA ILE A 204 -2.22 12.75 23.04
C ILE A 204 -2.69 11.57 22.20
N ILE A 205 -1.74 10.76 21.74
CA ILE A 205 -2.00 9.55 20.96
C ILE A 205 -1.66 8.36 21.85
N ARG A 206 -2.67 7.57 22.23
CA ARG A 206 -2.52 6.32 22.96
C ARG A 206 -2.51 5.16 21.97
N THR A 207 -1.36 4.55 21.76
CA THR A 207 -1.25 3.39 20.87
C THR A 207 -1.60 2.10 21.59
N GLY A 208 -2.12 1.11 20.86
CA GLY A 208 -2.03 -0.29 21.27
C GLY A 208 -0.59 -0.79 21.41
N ILE A 209 -0.43 -2.10 21.58
CA ILE A 209 0.88 -2.77 21.52
C ILE A 209 1.45 -2.57 20.11
N ALA A 210 2.55 -1.83 20.01
CA ALA A 210 3.13 -1.45 18.73
C ALA A 210 3.96 -2.59 18.11
N LEU A 211 3.80 -2.77 16.81
CA LEU A 211 4.48 -3.77 15.99
C LEU A 211 5.07 -3.09 14.74
N GLY A 212 6.15 -3.64 14.18
CA GLY A 212 6.79 -3.07 12.99
C GLY A 212 7.92 -3.92 12.43
N ALA A 213 7.96 -4.12 11.11
CA ALA A 213 9.11 -4.73 10.44
C ALA A 213 10.32 -3.79 10.53
N GLY A 214 11.47 -4.31 10.97
CA GLY A 214 12.64 -3.48 11.28
C GLY A 214 12.44 -2.48 12.42
N ALA A 215 11.34 -2.57 13.16
CA ALA A 215 11.11 -1.76 14.33
C ALA A 215 11.77 -2.37 15.56
N GLU A 216 12.58 -1.57 16.25
CA GLU A 216 13.22 -1.90 17.51
C GLU A 216 12.34 -1.44 18.68
N PHE A 217 11.06 -1.82 18.66
CA PHE A 217 10.23 -1.70 19.86
C PHE A 217 10.83 -2.59 20.94
N ASP A 218 10.89 -2.09 22.18
CA ASP A 218 11.51 -2.83 23.29
C ASP A 218 10.87 -4.22 23.43
N ASP A 219 11.70 -5.26 23.54
CA ASP A 219 11.34 -6.67 23.35
C ASP A 219 10.01 -7.05 24.02
N SER A 220 8.94 -6.99 23.23
CA SER A 220 7.63 -7.49 23.63
C SER A 220 7.60 -9.00 23.41
N ILE A 221 6.91 -9.72 24.29
CA ILE A 221 6.70 -11.17 24.14
C ILE A 221 6.12 -11.53 22.76
N PHE A 222 5.33 -10.62 22.16
CA PHE A 222 4.75 -10.80 20.83
C PHE A 222 5.79 -10.63 19.73
N THR A 223 6.69 -9.66 19.85
CA THR A 223 7.80 -9.47 18.90
C THR A 223 8.74 -10.67 18.93
N ASP A 224 9.05 -11.19 20.12
CA ASP A 224 9.88 -12.39 20.27
C ASP A 224 9.21 -13.63 19.70
N MET A 225 7.91 -13.78 19.90
CA MET A 225 7.12 -14.84 19.29
C MET A 225 7.19 -14.78 17.76
N LEU A 226 7.02 -13.60 17.15
CA LEU A 226 7.11 -13.44 15.70
C LEU A 226 8.53 -13.67 15.15
N LYS A 227 9.56 -13.27 15.90
CA LYS A 227 10.97 -13.62 15.57
C LYS A 227 11.20 -15.13 15.63
N ALA A 228 10.62 -15.83 16.60
CA ALA A 228 10.72 -17.29 16.72
C ALA A 228 10.00 -18.00 15.56
N VAL A 229 8.80 -17.53 15.19
CA VAL A 229 8.05 -18.02 14.02
C VAL A 229 8.85 -17.82 12.72
N ALA A 230 9.50 -16.68 12.57
CA ALA A 230 10.38 -16.42 11.42
C ALA A 230 11.52 -17.44 11.31
N LYS A 231 12.04 -17.92 12.45
CA LYS A 231 13.11 -18.92 12.53
C LYS A 231 12.62 -20.38 12.56
N GLY A 232 11.31 -20.62 12.57
CA GLY A 232 10.72 -21.95 12.76
C GLY A 232 11.00 -22.56 14.14
N GLU A 233 11.23 -21.72 15.15
CA GLU A 233 11.54 -22.08 16.53
C GLU A 233 10.24 -22.29 17.35
N THR A 234 10.33 -23.11 18.40
CA THR A 234 9.23 -23.30 19.35
C THR A 234 9.10 -22.09 20.27
N TYR A 235 7.88 -21.60 20.45
CA TYR A 235 7.57 -20.51 21.38
C TYR A 235 6.41 -20.89 22.30
N THR A 236 6.47 -20.51 23.57
CA THR A 236 5.38 -20.75 24.53
C THR A 236 4.80 -19.42 24.98
N ILE A 237 3.50 -19.26 24.83
CA ILE A 237 2.77 -18.07 25.28
C ILE A 237 1.58 -18.49 26.14
N VAL A 238 1.24 -17.67 27.14
CA VAL A 238 0.10 -17.95 28.01
C VAL A 238 -1.20 -17.83 27.23
N ASN A 239 -2.12 -18.77 27.44
CA ASN A 239 -3.49 -18.69 26.96
C ASN A 239 -4.25 -17.62 27.76
N SER A 240 -4.19 -16.37 27.31
CA SER A 240 -4.83 -15.26 28.01
C SER A 240 -6.34 -15.26 27.79
N THR A 241 -7.07 -14.96 28.86
CA THR A 241 -8.53 -14.77 28.83
C THR A 241 -8.93 -13.38 28.34
N HIS A 242 -7.97 -12.46 28.22
CA HIS A 242 -8.14 -11.07 27.79
C HIS A 242 -7.83 -10.91 26.30
N LYS A 243 -8.31 -9.79 25.75
CA LYS A 243 -7.91 -9.30 24.44
C LYS A 243 -6.99 -8.09 24.61
N TYR A 244 -6.11 -7.92 23.65
CA TYR A 244 -5.16 -6.81 23.57
C TYR A 244 -5.29 -6.14 22.23
N SER A 245 -5.23 -4.81 22.22
CA SER A 245 -5.20 -4.03 21.00
C SER A 245 -3.77 -3.84 20.53
N PHE A 246 -3.51 -4.18 19.27
CA PHE A 246 -2.23 -4.03 18.62
C PHE A 246 -2.30 -2.96 17.53
N VAL A 247 -1.17 -2.43 17.13
CA VAL A 247 -1.08 -1.43 16.05
C VAL A 247 0.25 -1.56 15.32
N TYR A 248 0.21 -1.56 14.00
CA TYR A 248 1.43 -1.54 13.20
C TYR A 248 1.93 -0.09 13.02
N ILE A 249 3.25 0.11 12.91
CA ILE A 249 3.90 1.42 12.86
C ILE A 249 3.30 2.36 11.79
N HIS A 250 2.76 1.84 10.69
CA HIS A 250 2.04 2.61 9.67
C HIS A 250 0.89 3.43 10.25
N ASP A 251 0.03 2.80 11.04
CA ASP A 251 -1.15 3.45 11.63
C ASP A 251 -0.76 4.46 12.73
N ILE A 252 0.38 4.25 13.41
CA ILE A 252 0.93 5.22 14.37
C ILE A 252 1.40 6.48 13.63
N ILE A 253 2.19 6.32 12.57
CA ILE A 253 2.68 7.44 11.75
C ILE A 253 1.52 8.18 11.09
N LYS A 254 0.51 7.46 10.60
CA LYS A 254 -0.73 8.03 10.08
C LYS A 254 -1.45 8.87 11.13
N ALA A 255 -1.63 8.37 12.36
CA ALA A 255 -2.27 9.12 13.44
C ALA A 255 -1.48 10.39 13.81
N LEU A 256 -0.14 10.35 13.80
CA LEU A 256 0.69 11.53 14.01
C LEU A 256 0.50 12.58 12.91
N PHE A 257 0.49 12.16 11.65
CA PHE A 257 0.19 13.06 10.53
C PHE A 257 -1.18 13.73 10.72
N PHE A 258 -2.22 12.94 10.98
CA PHE A 258 -3.56 13.46 11.22
C PHE A 258 -3.63 14.38 12.45
N SER A 259 -2.85 14.13 13.51
CA SER A 259 -2.78 15.02 14.68
C SER A 259 -2.26 16.42 14.36
N MET A 260 -1.36 16.51 13.38
CA MET A 260 -0.81 17.79 12.92
C MET A 260 -1.73 18.50 11.90
N THR A 261 -2.58 17.77 11.18
CA THR A 261 -3.34 18.34 10.05
C THR A 261 -4.86 18.44 10.27
N THR A 262 -5.45 17.52 11.03
CA THR A 262 -6.89 17.24 10.96
C THR A 262 -7.53 17.04 12.33
N LEU A 263 -6.90 16.31 13.25
CA LEU A 263 -7.49 16.02 14.56
C LEU A 263 -7.57 17.26 15.44
N ASP A 264 -8.53 17.23 16.36
CA ASP A 264 -8.77 18.33 17.28
C ASP A 264 -7.59 18.50 18.23
N SER A 265 -7.32 19.76 18.55
CA SER A 265 -6.43 20.13 19.64
C SER A 265 -7.05 19.79 21.00
N ASN A 266 -6.21 19.76 22.03
CA ASN A 266 -6.53 19.53 23.44
C ASN A 266 -7.32 18.24 23.69
N THR A 267 -6.98 17.20 22.92
CA THR A 267 -7.76 15.97 22.82
C THR A 267 -6.87 14.73 22.84
N VAL A 268 -7.39 13.65 23.43
CA VAL A 268 -6.76 12.32 23.48
C VAL A 268 -7.43 11.41 22.45
N TYR A 269 -6.64 10.57 21.77
CA TYR A 269 -7.11 9.58 20.80
C TYR A 269 -6.45 8.21 21.00
N ASN A 270 -7.25 7.15 20.97
CA ASN A 270 -6.75 5.77 20.90
C ASN A 270 -6.45 5.38 19.46
N VAL A 271 -5.31 4.71 19.24
CA VAL A 271 -4.87 4.21 17.93
C VAL A 271 -4.64 2.70 18.00
N VAL A 272 -5.43 1.98 17.21
CA VAL A 272 -5.44 0.52 17.13
C VAL A 272 -5.49 0.16 15.64
N GLY A 273 -4.76 -0.89 15.24
CA GLY A 273 -4.76 -1.40 13.87
C GLY A 273 -6.10 -2.01 13.48
N LYS A 274 -6.29 -2.27 12.18
CA LYS A 274 -7.55 -2.75 11.64
C LYS A 274 -7.79 -4.20 12.08
N ASP A 275 -8.90 -4.44 12.78
CA ASP A 275 -9.22 -5.77 13.34
C ASP A 275 -8.11 -6.36 14.25
N CYS A 276 -7.29 -5.49 14.86
CA CYS A 276 -6.11 -5.87 15.65
C CYS A 276 -6.40 -5.98 17.16
N THR A 277 -7.63 -6.30 17.58
CA THR A 277 -7.95 -6.52 19.01
C THR A 277 -8.22 -8.00 19.29
N LEU A 278 -7.20 -8.70 19.79
CA LEU A 278 -7.10 -10.16 19.75
C LEU A 278 -6.63 -10.73 21.10
N SER A 279 -7.04 -11.97 21.42
CA SER A 279 -6.41 -12.75 22.48
C SER A 279 -5.14 -13.44 21.94
N THR A 280 -4.31 -14.00 22.83
CA THR A 280 -3.12 -14.77 22.42
C THR A 280 -3.51 -15.99 21.58
N CYS A 281 -4.64 -16.63 21.90
CA CYS A 281 -5.18 -17.74 21.12
C CYS A 281 -5.60 -17.30 19.70
N MET A 282 -6.30 -16.17 19.56
CA MET A 282 -6.67 -15.64 18.24
C MET A 282 -5.43 -15.28 17.40
N MET A 283 -4.42 -14.64 18.02
CA MET A 283 -3.17 -14.32 17.34
C MET A 283 -2.42 -15.59 16.90
N THR A 284 -2.38 -16.61 17.76
CA THR A 284 -1.76 -17.91 17.44
C THR A 284 -2.48 -18.61 16.30
N ALA A 285 -3.81 -18.54 16.23
CA ALA A 285 -4.58 -19.08 15.12
C ALA A 285 -4.23 -18.40 13.79
N ILE A 286 -4.16 -17.05 13.76
CA ILE A 286 -3.75 -16.30 12.56
C ILE A 286 -2.33 -16.70 12.12
N ILE A 287 -1.40 -16.83 13.08
CA ILE A 287 -0.03 -17.27 12.77
C ILE A 287 -0.03 -18.69 12.19
N HIS A 288 -0.84 -19.59 12.74
CA HIS A 288 -0.95 -20.96 12.25
C HIS A 288 -1.54 -21.04 10.85
N ASP A 289 -2.56 -20.23 10.55
CA ASP A 289 -3.17 -20.17 9.22
C ASP A 289 -2.18 -19.63 8.16
N LEU A 290 -1.34 -18.66 8.53
CA LEU A 290 -0.31 -18.09 7.65
C LEU A 290 0.92 -19.00 7.50
N TYR A 291 1.35 -19.63 8.58
CA TYR A 291 2.62 -20.37 8.64
C TYR A 291 2.45 -21.75 9.29
N PRO A 292 1.64 -22.67 8.72
CA PRO A 292 1.28 -23.92 9.37
C PRO A 292 2.48 -24.81 9.71
N GLU A 293 3.49 -24.84 8.83
CA GLU A 293 4.70 -25.66 8.99
C GLU A 293 5.74 -25.05 9.95
N ASP A 294 5.75 -23.73 10.10
CA ASP A 294 6.70 -23.01 10.96
C ASP A 294 6.12 -22.69 12.34
N THR A 295 4.80 -22.86 12.51
CA THR A 295 4.11 -22.54 13.76
C THR A 295 4.30 -23.63 14.79
N LYS A 296 5.31 -23.45 15.65
CA LYS A 296 5.52 -24.26 16.85
C LYS A 296 5.16 -23.47 18.11
N ILE A 297 3.95 -22.89 18.13
CA ILE A 297 3.48 -22.11 19.27
C ILE A 297 2.69 -23.02 20.22
N THR A 298 3.15 -23.10 21.47
CA THR A 298 2.43 -23.79 22.55
C THR A 298 1.66 -22.77 23.39
N LEU A 299 0.35 -22.98 23.52
CA LEU A 299 -0.45 -22.24 24.48
C LEU A 299 -0.35 -22.93 25.85
N SER A 300 0.22 -22.22 26.83
CA SER A 300 0.31 -22.72 28.21
C SER A 300 -0.82 -22.17 29.08
N ASP A 301 -1.43 -23.03 29.90
CA ASP A 301 -2.31 -22.57 30.97
C ASP A 301 -1.51 -21.85 32.05
N SER A 302 -2.11 -20.85 32.67
CA SER A 302 -1.54 -20.14 33.82
C SER A 302 -2.60 -19.93 34.88
N THR A 303 -2.22 -20.06 36.15
CA THR A 303 -3.09 -19.75 37.29
C THR A 303 -3.34 -18.24 37.45
N LYS A 304 -2.52 -17.40 36.81
CA LYS A 304 -2.69 -15.95 36.74
C LYS A 304 -2.47 -15.47 35.31
N ASP A 305 -3.46 -14.78 34.77
CA ASP A 305 -3.35 -14.11 33.47
C ASP A 305 -2.27 -13.02 33.57
N PRO A 306 -1.28 -13.01 32.66
CA PRO A 306 -0.20 -12.01 32.68
C PRO A 306 -0.69 -10.61 32.34
N CYS A 307 -1.87 -10.46 31.70
CA CYS A 307 -2.42 -9.18 31.26
C CYS A 307 -1.39 -8.35 30.49
N TYR A 308 -0.94 -8.85 29.33
CA TYR A 308 0.10 -8.20 28.51
C TYR A 308 -0.27 -6.79 28.00
N GLY A 309 -1.56 -6.46 28.01
CA GLY A 309 -2.06 -5.13 27.70
C GLY A 309 -3.56 -4.99 27.90
N VAL A 310 -4.16 -4.07 27.12
CA VAL A 310 -5.58 -3.67 27.24
C VAL A 310 -6.24 -3.67 25.87
N ALA A 311 -7.53 -4.02 25.82
CA ALA A 311 -8.36 -3.81 24.64
C ALA A 311 -8.87 -2.37 24.62
N MET A 312 -8.71 -1.69 23.49
CA MET A 312 -8.94 -0.24 23.34
C MET A 312 -9.95 0.04 22.23
N ASN A 313 -10.84 0.99 22.48
CA ASN A 313 -11.78 1.52 21.49
C ASN A 313 -11.13 2.69 20.74
N ASN A 314 -11.09 2.63 19.40
CA ASN A 314 -10.53 3.67 18.52
C ASN A 314 -11.60 4.45 17.72
N GLN A 315 -12.89 4.32 18.04
CA GLN A 315 -13.99 4.95 17.28
C GLN A 315 -13.85 6.47 17.15
N LYS A 316 -13.22 7.12 18.12
CA LYS A 316 -13.05 8.58 18.10
C LYS A 316 -12.13 9.04 16.96
N ILE A 317 -11.00 8.35 16.75
CA ILE A 317 -10.04 8.75 15.70
C ILE A 317 -10.55 8.37 14.31
N THR A 318 -11.28 7.25 14.19
CA THR A 318 -11.90 6.82 12.93
C THR A 318 -13.02 7.77 12.50
N CYS A 319 -13.87 8.24 13.41
CA CYS A 319 -14.87 9.28 13.15
C CYS A 319 -14.27 10.60 12.62
N MET A 320 -12.98 10.86 12.86
CA MET A 320 -12.26 12.02 12.34
C MET A 320 -11.59 11.77 10.98
N GLY A 321 -11.85 10.62 10.36
CA GLY A 321 -11.34 10.21 9.06
C GLY A 321 -9.98 9.52 9.08
N CYS A 322 -9.41 9.23 10.26
CA CYS A 322 -8.17 8.48 10.40
C CYS A 322 -8.48 6.98 10.65
N GLU A 323 -8.87 6.29 9.59
CA GLU A 323 -9.16 4.85 9.63
C GLU A 323 -7.86 4.02 9.68
N PRO A 324 -7.76 2.96 10.50
CA PRO A 324 -6.60 2.07 10.44
C PRO A 324 -6.61 1.24 9.16
N GLU A 325 -5.42 0.93 8.63
CA GLU A 325 -5.27 0.22 7.37
C GLU A 325 -4.69 -1.19 7.54
N VAL A 326 -3.75 -1.37 8.49
CA VAL A 326 -2.97 -2.60 8.60
C VAL A 326 -3.68 -3.60 9.50
N THR A 327 -3.96 -4.80 8.94
CA THR A 327 -4.53 -5.90 9.72
C THR A 327 -3.45 -6.66 10.50
N MET A 328 -3.88 -7.50 11.44
CA MET A 328 -2.93 -8.35 12.18
C MET A 328 -2.23 -9.35 11.24
N ALA A 329 -2.94 -9.92 10.28
CA ALA A 329 -2.35 -10.84 9.31
C ALA A 329 -1.26 -10.14 8.48
N ASP A 330 -1.53 -8.94 7.99
CA ASP A 330 -0.55 -8.15 7.22
C ASP A 330 0.68 -7.79 8.07
N ALA A 331 0.46 -7.34 9.31
CA ALA A 331 1.53 -7.00 10.24
C ALA A 331 2.43 -8.20 10.53
N ILE A 332 1.83 -9.37 10.78
CA ILE A 332 2.56 -10.63 11.00
C ILE A 332 3.41 -10.96 9.77
N GLN A 333 2.85 -10.93 8.56
CA GLN A 333 3.57 -11.28 7.33
C GLN A 333 4.78 -10.36 7.08
N LEU A 334 4.60 -9.04 7.25
CA LEU A 334 5.68 -8.06 7.12
C LEU A 334 6.82 -8.32 8.13
N ILE A 335 6.48 -8.58 9.39
CA ILE A 335 7.47 -8.80 10.45
C ILE A 335 8.18 -10.14 10.26
N VAL A 336 7.44 -11.20 9.95
CA VAL A 336 8.01 -12.54 9.75
C VAL A 336 8.94 -12.53 8.53
N GLN A 337 8.55 -11.95 7.40
CA GLN A 337 9.43 -11.89 6.23
C GLN A 337 10.70 -11.08 6.51
N TYR A 338 10.58 -9.92 7.17
CA TYR A 338 11.75 -9.12 7.54
C TYR A 338 12.76 -9.92 8.38
N ASN A 339 12.28 -10.75 9.30
CA ASN A 339 13.13 -11.57 10.17
C ASN A 339 13.63 -12.86 9.48
N ARG A 340 12.94 -13.35 8.45
CA ARG A 340 13.37 -14.50 7.62
C ARG A 340 14.48 -14.09 6.66
N ASN A 341 14.16 -13.16 5.78
CA ASN A 341 15.06 -12.70 4.73
C ASN A 341 14.58 -11.35 4.19
N LYS A 342 15.11 -10.26 4.76
CA LYS A 342 14.80 -8.89 4.33
C LYS A 342 15.29 -8.53 2.92
N GLU A 343 16.11 -9.36 2.29
CA GLU A 343 16.63 -9.13 0.93
C GLU A 343 15.77 -9.81 -0.15
N GLU A 344 14.87 -10.70 0.25
CA GLU A 344 13.95 -11.38 -0.66
C GLU A 344 12.71 -10.52 -0.91
N THR A 345 12.22 -10.54 -2.15
CA THR A 345 11.00 -9.81 -2.52
C THR A 345 9.80 -10.30 -1.71
N PHE A 346 9.32 -9.47 -0.79
CA PHE A 346 8.11 -9.72 -0.01
C PHE A 346 6.85 -9.87 -0.89
N LEU A 347 6.00 -10.84 -0.53
CA LEU A 347 4.66 -11.08 -1.06
C LEU A 347 3.71 -11.47 0.07
N PHE A 348 2.48 -10.97 0.04
CA PHE A 348 1.40 -11.47 0.89
C PHE A 348 0.94 -12.87 0.42
N GLN A 349 1.03 -13.85 1.30
CA GLN A 349 0.79 -15.28 1.03
C GLN A 349 -0.70 -15.60 0.89
N ASP A 350 -1.55 -14.83 1.55
CA ASP A 350 -2.99 -14.99 1.58
C ASP A 350 -3.71 -14.24 0.44
N ASN A 351 -2.96 -13.61 -0.47
CA ASN A 351 -3.49 -12.98 -1.67
C ASN A 351 -4.42 -13.95 -2.43
N TYR A 352 -5.65 -13.50 -2.67
CA TYR A 352 -6.72 -14.34 -3.24
C TYR A 352 -6.87 -15.69 -2.57
N GLN A 353 -6.89 -15.71 -1.23
CA GLN A 353 -7.08 -16.95 -0.45
C GLN A 353 -6.01 -18.00 -0.80
N GLY A 354 -4.78 -17.55 -1.07
CA GLY A 354 -3.66 -18.40 -1.48
C GLY A 354 -3.72 -18.92 -2.92
N LYS A 355 -4.57 -18.34 -3.79
CA LYS A 355 -4.77 -18.82 -5.18
C LYS A 355 -4.02 -18.01 -6.24
N LEU A 356 -3.17 -17.06 -5.85
CA LEU A 356 -2.46 -16.20 -6.80
C LEU A 356 -1.57 -16.98 -7.77
N GLU A 357 -0.85 -18.00 -7.29
CA GLU A 357 -0.02 -18.86 -8.15
C GLU A 357 -0.88 -19.65 -9.17
N THR A 358 -2.03 -20.17 -8.75
CA THR A 358 -2.99 -20.80 -9.66
C THR A 358 -3.46 -19.82 -10.73
N ILE A 359 -3.73 -18.56 -10.36
CA ILE A 359 -4.11 -17.50 -11.31
C ILE A 359 -2.97 -17.23 -12.29
N HIS A 360 -1.72 -17.10 -11.83
CA HIS A 360 -0.54 -16.97 -12.70
C HIS A 360 -0.42 -18.13 -13.69
N ASN A 361 -0.62 -19.36 -13.24
CA ASN A 361 -0.64 -20.53 -14.13
C ASN A 361 -1.72 -20.41 -15.21
N ILE A 362 -2.94 -20.02 -14.84
CA ILE A 362 -4.06 -19.83 -15.79
C ILE A 362 -3.73 -18.72 -16.81
N LEU A 363 -3.18 -17.60 -16.35
CA LEU A 363 -2.75 -16.48 -17.20
C LEU A 363 -1.62 -16.86 -18.15
N LEU A 364 -0.68 -17.70 -17.72
CA LEU A 364 0.34 -18.26 -18.59
C LEU A 364 -0.26 -19.20 -19.63
N GLY A 365 -1.26 -20.00 -19.26
CA GLY A 365 -2.05 -20.81 -20.20
C GLY A 365 -2.68 -19.96 -21.30
N TYR A 366 -3.34 -18.86 -20.94
CA TYR A 366 -3.87 -17.90 -21.91
C TYR A 366 -2.80 -17.36 -22.85
N LEU A 367 -1.66 -16.93 -22.29
CA LEU A 367 -0.56 -16.34 -23.06
C LEU A 367 0.02 -17.33 -24.08
N LEU A 368 0.10 -18.62 -23.73
CA LEU A 368 0.53 -19.68 -24.64
C LEU A 368 -0.45 -19.92 -25.79
N GLU A 369 -1.77 -19.89 -25.53
CA GLU A 369 -2.77 -20.01 -26.59
C GLU A 369 -2.78 -18.77 -27.50
N VAL A 370 -2.66 -17.58 -26.93
CA VAL A 370 -2.52 -16.34 -27.73
C VAL A 370 -1.27 -16.40 -28.62
N ASP A 371 -0.13 -16.83 -28.07
CA ASP A 371 1.12 -17.00 -28.83
C ASP A 371 0.96 -18.01 -29.98
N ARG A 372 0.33 -19.16 -29.73
CA ARG A 372 0.05 -20.18 -30.74
C ARG A 372 -0.78 -19.62 -31.89
N ILE A 373 -1.87 -18.93 -31.57
CA ILE A 373 -2.78 -18.33 -32.56
C ILE A 373 -2.03 -17.27 -33.38
N CYS A 374 -1.27 -16.41 -32.70
CA CYS A 374 -0.54 -15.34 -33.37
C CYS A 374 0.54 -15.88 -34.31
N LYS A 375 1.29 -16.91 -33.90
CA LYS A 375 2.28 -17.59 -34.76
C LYS A 375 1.63 -18.25 -35.97
N LYS A 376 0.50 -18.96 -35.78
CA LYS A 376 -0.23 -19.65 -36.86
C LYS A 376 -0.73 -18.68 -37.93
N HIS A 377 -1.22 -17.51 -37.51
CA HIS A 377 -1.83 -16.51 -38.39
C HIS A 377 -0.92 -15.34 -38.76
N ASN A 378 0.37 -15.41 -38.40
CA ASN A 378 1.36 -14.36 -38.64
C ASN A 378 0.90 -12.97 -38.13
N ILE A 379 0.34 -12.96 -36.91
CA ILE A 379 -0.13 -11.77 -36.20
C ILE A 379 0.98 -11.31 -35.27
N ARG A 380 1.37 -10.03 -35.37
CA ARG A 380 2.37 -9.45 -34.48
C ARG A 380 1.71 -8.98 -33.20
N TYR A 381 2.29 -9.39 -32.07
CA TYR A 381 1.89 -8.94 -30.74
C TYR A 381 3.12 -8.75 -29.86
N PHE A 382 2.92 -8.10 -28.71
CA PHE A 382 3.93 -7.90 -27.69
C PHE A 382 3.31 -8.11 -26.31
N LEU A 383 4.11 -8.51 -25.32
CA LEU A 383 3.69 -8.36 -23.92
C LEU A 383 3.42 -6.88 -23.63
N ALA A 384 2.41 -6.60 -22.81
CA ALA A 384 1.98 -5.23 -22.51
C ALA A 384 2.06 -4.92 -21.01
N GLY A 385 2.06 -3.62 -20.68
CA GLY A 385 1.85 -3.13 -19.32
C GLY A 385 2.67 -3.85 -18.24
N GLY A 386 1.97 -4.35 -17.21
CA GLY A 386 2.54 -5.08 -16.08
C GLY A 386 3.23 -6.37 -16.51
N THR A 387 2.68 -7.07 -17.50
CA THR A 387 3.27 -8.30 -18.05
C THR A 387 4.63 -8.06 -18.72
N LEU A 388 4.76 -6.97 -19.50
CA LEU A 388 6.05 -6.58 -20.08
C LEU A 388 7.06 -6.18 -18.99
N LEU A 389 6.61 -5.41 -17.99
CA LEU A 389 7.44 -5.03 -16.86
C LEU A 389 7.91 -6.27 -16.08
N GLY A 390 7.03 -7.23 -15.85
CA GLY A 390 7.33 -8.52 -15.23
C GLY A 390 8.38 -9.30 -16.01
N ALA A 391 8.22 -9.45 -17.33
CA ALA A 391 9.20 -10.13 -18.18
C ALA A 391 10.61 -9.54 -18.03
N VAL A 392 10.72 -8.20 -18.05
CA VAL A 392 12.01 -7.50 -18.02
C VAL A 392 12.62 -7.48 -16.61
N ARG A 393 11.80 -7.33 -15.55
CA ARG A 393 12.28 -7.13 -14.18
C ARG A 393 12.35 -8.41 -13.35
N HIS A 394 11.42 -9.33 -13.57
CA HIS A 394 11.21 -10.54 -12.76
C HIS A 394 11.38 -11.84 -13.56
N HIS A 395 11.57 -11.77 -14.87
CA HIS A 395 11.62 -12.95 -15.77
C HIS A 395 10.34 -13.79 -15.73
N GLY A 396 9.21 -13.15 -15.41
CA GLY A 396 7.93 -13.80 -15.16
C GLY A 396 6.87 -12.77 -14.75
N PHE A 397 5.82 -13.20 -14.06
CA PHE A 397 4.84 -12.27 -13.50
C PHE A 397 5.48 -11.31 -12.50
N ILE A 398 4.91 -10.10 -12.35
CA ILE A 398 5.16 -9.35 -11.12
C ILE A 398 4.52 -10.17 -9.98
N PRO A 399 5.22 -10.47 -8.88
CA PRO A 399 4.75 -11.47 -7.92
C PRO A 399 3.35 -11.24 -7.33
N TRP A 400 2.92 -9.98 -7.25
CA TRP A 400 1.61 -9.57 -6.73
C TRP A 400 0.61 -9.14 -7.82
N ASP A 401 0.97 -9.26 -9.11
CA ASP A 401 0.06 -8.98 -10.23
C ASP A 401 -0.99 -10.07 -10.35
N ASP A 402 -2.16 -9.72 -10.85
CA ASP A 402 -3.31 -10.62 -10.93
C ASP A 402 -3.96 -10.71 -12.32
N ASP A 403 -3.35 -10.06 -13.30
CA ASP A 403 -3.75 -10.08 -14.69
C ASP A 403 -2.55 -10.21 -15.63
N ALA A 404 -2.86 -10.41 -16.91
CA ALA A 404 -1.88 -10.45 -17.97
C ALA A 404 -2.43 -9.81 -19.24
N ASP A 405 -1.56 -9.07 -19.90
CA ASP A 405 -1.89 -8.22 -21.03
C ASP A 405 -0.97 -8.51 -22.23
N VAL A 406 -1.56 -8.48 -23.42
CA VAL A 406 -0.82 -8.31 -24.68
C VAL A 406 -1.28 -7.07 -25.42
N MET A 407 -0.37 -6.49 -26.19
CA MET A 407 -0.65 -5.36 -27.07
C MET A 407 -0.35 -5.71 -28.52
N MET A 408 -1.16 -5.17 -29.42
CA MET A 408 -1.03 -5.32 -30.86
C MET A 408 -1.15 -3.96 -31.54
N LEU A 409 -0.64 -3.83 -32.76
CA LEU A 409 -1.05 -2.71 -33.61
C LEU A 409 -2.48 -2.96 -34.11
N ARG A 410 -3.23 -1.89 -34.41
CA ARG A 410 -4.62 -1.96 -34.87
C ARG A 410 -4.86 -3.04 -35.93
N GLU A 411 -4.02 -3.10 -36.95
CA GLU A 411 -4.17 -4.07 -38.04
C GLU A 411 -4.07 -5.53 -37.56
N ASP A 412 -3.15 -5.83 -36.64
CA ASP A 412 -2.94 -7.16 -36.08
C ASP A 412 -4.00 -7.50 -35.04
N TYR A 413 -4.47 -6.50 -34.28
CA TYR A 413 -5.60 -6.63 -33.37
C TYR A 413 -6.88 -7.05 -34.11
N GLU A 414 -7.21 -6.40 -35.24
CA GLU A 414 -8.40 -6.79 -36.01
C GLU A 414 -8.25 -8.19 -36.63
N LYS A 415 -7.07 -8.55 -37.16
CA LYS A 415 -6.78 -9.93 -37.62
C LYS A 415 -6.96 -10.95 -36.50
N PHE A 416 -6.49 -10.63 -35.29
CA PHE A 416 -6.66 -11.50 -34.12
C PHE A 416 -8.15 -11.73 -33.82
N LEU A 417 -8.96 -10.66 -33.81
CA LEU A 417 -10.40 -10.79 -33.56
C LEU A 417 -11.14 -11.60 -34.61
N GLU A 418 -10.66 -11.63 -35.86
CA GLU A 418 -11.26 -12.44 -36.93
C GLU A 418 -11.06 -13.95 -36.71
N VAL A 419 -9.95 -14.35 -36.08
CA VAL A 419 -9.57 -15.78 -35.92
C VAL A 419 -9.71 -16.28 -34.48
N ALA A 420 -9.75 -15.39 -33.48
CA ALA A 420 -9.68 -15.78 -32.07
C ALA A 420 -10.83 -16.72 -31.67
N SER A 421 -12.08 -16.40 -32.02
CA SER A 421 -13.23 -17.21 -31.60
C SER A 421 -13.25 -18.63 -32.18
N SER A 422 -12.61 -18.87 -33.32
CA SER A 422 -12.56 -20.21 -33.93
C SER A 422 -11.31 -21.00 -33.56
N GLU A 423 -10.24 -20.32 -33.15
CA GLU A 423 -8.98 -20.96 -32.77
C GLU A 423 -8.83 -21.17 -31.27
N LEU A 424 -9.51 -20.38 -30.45
CA LEU A 424 -9.50 -20.53 -29.00
C LEU A 424 -10.29 -21.78 -28.58
N PRO A 425 -9.87 -22.44 -27.49
CA PRO A 425 -10.66 -23.46 -26.81
C PRO A 425 -12.13 -23.04 -26.58
N ASN A 426 -13.06 -23.99 -26.68
CA ASN A 426 -14.50 -23.73 -26.60
C ASN A 426 -14.96 -23.12 -25.26
N ASN A 427 -14.17 -23.32 -24.21
CA ASN A 427 -14.37 -22.76 -22.87
C ASN A 427 -13.86 -21.31 -22.75
N ILE A 428 -13.28 -20.70 -23.79
CA ILE A 428 -12.82 -19.30 -23.77
C ILE A 428 -13.75 -18.42 -24.60
N PHE A 429 -14.38 -17.48 -23.93
CA PHE A 429 -15.24 -16.47 -24.53
C PHE A 429 -14.46 -15.19 -24.90
N VAL A 430 -14.51 -14.79 -26.17
CA VAL A 430 -13.96 -13.53 -26.65
C VAL A 430 -14.94 -12.39 -26.35
N GLN A 431 -14.74 -11.70 -25.23
CA GLN A 431 -15.61 -10.63 -24.75
C GLN A 431 -15.24 -9.28 -25.38
N THR A 432 -16.16 -8.77 -26.20
CA THR A 432 -16.11 -7.45 -26.85
C THR A 432 -17.48 -6.76 -26.70
N PRO A 433 -17.61 -5.46 -26.95
CA PRO A 433 -18.93 -4.81 -27.00
C PRO A 433 -19.88 -5.38 -28.07
N LYS A 434 -19.34 -6.09 -29.07
CA LYS A 434 -20.16 -6.76 -30.11
C LYS A 434 -20.68 -8.12 -29.64
N SER A 435 -19.85 -8.89 -28.93
CA SER A 435 -20.22 -10.24 -28.44
C SER A 435 -20.98 -10.21 -27.11
N GLU A 436 -20.84 -9.16 -26.30
CA GLU A 436 -21.50 -9.00 -25.01
C GLU A 436 -22.05 -7.57 -24.86
N SER A 437 -23.37 -7.41 -25.00
CA SER A 437 -23.99 -6.07 -25.04
C SER A 437 -23.90 -5.27 -23.74
N LEU A 438 -23.62 -5.94 -22.62
CA LEU A 438 -23.40 -5.31 -21.31
C LEU A 438 -21.95 -4.85 -21.10
N ASN A 439 -21.03 -5.26 -21.97
CA ASN A 439 -19.63 -4.87 -21.92
C ASN A 439 -19.40 -3.60 -22.75
N HIS A 440 -19.00 -2.52 -22.10
CA HIS A 440 -18.65 -1.25 -22.76
C HIS A 440 -17.13 -0.94 -22.72
N CYS A 441 -16.30 -1.93 -22.37
CA CYS A 441 -14.84 -1.80 -22.43
C CYS A 441 -14.36 -1.59 -23.87
N VAL A 442 -13.32 -0.76 -24.03
CA VAL A 442 -12.72 -0.44 -25.34
C VAL A 442 -11.79 -1.53 -25.87
N PHE A 443 -11.35 -2.43 -25.02
CA PHE A 443 -10.44 -3.52 -25.35
C PHE A 443 -11.12 -4.88 -25.19
N THR A 444 -10.49 -5.92 -25.73
CA THR A 444 -11.01 -7.29 -25.68
C THR A 444 -10.54 -7.96 -24.41
N LYS A 445 -11.46 -8.66 -23.75
CA LYS A 445 -11.13 -9.60 -22.67
C LYS A 445 -11.39 -11.01 -23.16
N LEU A 446 -10.41 -11.89 -23.06
CA LEU A 446 -10.64 -13.33 -23.14
C LEU A 446 -11.12 -13.78 -21.77
N ARG A 447 -12.16 -14.61 -21.71
CA ARG A 447 -12.78 -15.03 -20.44
C ARG A 447 -12.96 -16.54 -20.40
N ILE A 448 -12.60 -17.19 -19.30
CA ILE A 448 -12.87 -18.62 -19.12
C ILE A 448 -14.32 -18.78 -18.65
N ASN A 449 -15.10 -19.57 -19.40
CA ASN A 449 -16.46 -19.95 -19.06
C ASN A 449 -16.51 -20.69 -17.72
N ASP A 450 -17.66 -20.61 -17.03
CA ASP A 450 -17.90 -21.31 -15.76
C ASP A 450 -16.91 -20.95 -14.63
N THR A 451 -16.35 -19.74 -14.69
CA THR A 451 -15.55 -19.13 -13.61
C THR A 451 -16.08 -17.75 -13.24
N MET A 452 -15.65 -17.23 -12.09
CA MET A 452 -16.01 -15.91 -11.57
C MET A 452 -14.74 -15.19 -11.08
N PHE A 453 -14.51 -13.99 -11.58
CA PHE A 453 -13.37 -13.13 -11.22
C PHE A 453 -13.81 -11.66 -11.34
N SER A 454 -14.72 -11.27 -10.45
CA SER A 454 -15.38 -9.97 -10.49
C SER A 454 -14.69 -8.94 -9.59
N THR A 455 -14.40 -7.78 -10.18
CA THR A 455 -14.03 -6.57 -9.44
C THR A 455 -15.24 -5.97 -8.72
N ALA A 456 -15.02 -5.03 -7.80
CA ALA A 456 -16.10 -4.25 -7.17
C ALA A 456 -17.02 -3.53 -8.19
N PHE A 457 -16.50 -3.24 -9.39
CA PHE A 457 -17.31 -2.69 -10.48
C PHE A 457 -18.16 -3.78 -11.16
N THR A 458 -17.50 -4.84 -11.63
CA THR A 458 -18.17 -5.83 -12.48
C THR A 458 -19.10 -6.76 -11.70
N SER A 459 -18.93 -6.86 -10.37
CA SER A 459 -19.88 -7.51 -9.46
C SER A 459 -21.27 -6.85 -9.45
N ARG A 460 -21.40 -5.60 -9.91
CA ARG A 460 -22.69 -4.92 -10.12
C ARG A 460 -23.38 -5.34 -11.42
N HIS A 461 -22.67 -6.06 -12.29
CA HIS A 461 -23.09 -6.47 -13.62
C HIS A 461 -22.97 -8.00 -13.79
N LEU A 462 -23.52 -8.78 -12.84
CA LEU A 462 -23.40 -10.25 -12.83
C LEU A 462 -23.97 -10.96 -14.07
N LYS A 463 -24.81 -10.28 -14.86
CA LYS A 463 -25.30 -10.80 -16.14
C LYS A 463 -24.27 -10.73 -17.27
N MET A 464 -23.24 -9.91 -17.12
CA MET A 464 -22.09 -9.86 -18.03
C MET A 464 -21.14 -11.00 -17.70
N HIS A 465 -20.46 -11.56 -18.70
CA HIS A 465 -19.42 -12.55 -18.44
C HIS A 465 -18.30 -12.01 -17.52
N ASN A 466 -18.08 -12.67 -16.39
CA ASN A 466 -17.17 -12.22 -15.33
C ASN A 466 -16.08 -13.23 -14.97
N GLY A 467 -15.87 -14.28 -15.76
CA GLY A 467 -14.79 -15.25 -15.53
C GLY A 467 -13.38 -14.65 -15.55
N ILE A 468 -12.40 -15.46 -15.15
CA ILE A 468 -10.96 -15.10 -15.15
C ILE A 468 -10.59 -14.57 -16.52
N PHE A 469 -9.87 -13.45 -16.57
CA PHE A 469 -9.67 -12.70 -17.80
C PHE A 469 -8.21 -12.57 -18.21
N PHE A 470 -8.03 -12.41 -19.52
CA PHE A 470 -6.78 -12.02 -20.15
C PHE A 470 -7.06 -10.87 -21.13
N ASP A 471 -6.27 -9.82 -21.06
CA ASP A 471 -6.56 -8.56 -21.76
C ASP A 471 -5.76 -8.46 -23.05
N VAL A 472 -6.47 -8.17 -24.15
CA VAL A 472 -5.89 -7.97 -25.48
C VAL A 472 -6.14 -6.51 -25.87
N LEU A 473 -5.08 -5.73 -25.94
CA LEU A 473 -5.11 -4.29 -26.21
C LEU A 473 -4.60 -3.96 -27.61
N SER A 474 -5.06 -2.83 -28.14
CA SER A 474 -4.58 -2.25 -29.39
C SER A 474 -3.92 -0.89 -29.13
N HIS A 475 -2.79 -0.64 -29.79
CA HIS A 475 -2.21 0.68 -29.92
C HIS A 475 -2.62 1.32 -31.25
N ASP A 476 -3.22 2.49 -31.14
CA ASP A 476 -3.78 3.23 -32.26
C ASP A 476 -2.85 4.37 -32.69
N GLN A 477 -2.89 4.69 -33.98
CA GLN A 477 -2.18 5.83 -34.54
C GLN A 477 -2.77 7.15 -34.04
N THR A 478 -1.94 8.19 -34.00
CA THR A 478 -2.38 9.54 -33.68
C THR A 478 -1.71 10.58 -34.59
N ALA A 479 -2.08 11.85 -34.43
CA ALA A 479 -1.57 12.92 -35.28
C ALA A 479 -0.03 13.09 -35.18
N ASN A 480 0.61 13.57 -36.25
CA ASN A 480 2.04 13.93 -36.20
C ASN A 480 2.28 15.27 -35.49
N SER A 481 1.28 16.17 -35.48
CA SER A 481 1.38 17.46 -34.80
C SER A 481 1.05 17.33 -33.31
N LYS A 482 1.82 18.02 -32.46
CA LYS A 482 1.63 18.01 -30.99
C LYS A 482 0.21 18.43 -30.59
N LEU A 483 -0.35 19.45 -31.25
CA LEU A 483 -1.72 19.90 -31.01
C LEU A 483 -2.74 18.83 -31.40
N GLY A 484 -2.57 18.17 -32.55
CA GLY A 484 -3.46 17.11 -33.00
C GLY A 484 -3.48 15.93 -32.02
N ARG A 485 -2.32 15.53 -31.49
CA ARG A 485 -2.23 14.46 -30.48
C ARG A 485 -2.94 14.84 -29.19
N LYS A 486 -2.73 16.06 -28.72
CA LYS A 486 -3.41 16.58 -27.53
C LYS A 486 -4.93 16.57 -27.72
N ILE A 487 -5.44 17.00 -28.87
CA ILE A 487 -6.88 16.97 -29.17
C ILE A 487 -7.40 15.53 -29.17
N HIS A 488 -6.71 14.61 -29.85
CA HIS A 488 -7.10 13.22 -29.93
C HIS A 488 -7.15 12.53 -28.56
N LEU A 489 -6.14 12.75 -27.73
CA LEU A 489 -6.08 12.25 -26.34
C LEU A 489 -7.24 12.81 -25.50
N GLN A 490 -7.50 14.11 -25.56
CA GLN A 490 -8.57 14.74 -24.79
C GLN A 490 -9.96 14.27 -25.23
N LEU A 491 -10.18 14.08 -26.54
CA LEU A 491 -11.43 13.49 -27.03
C LEU A 491 -11.57 12.04 -26.58
N THR A 492 -10.50 11.25 -26.61
CA THR A 492 -10.51 9.86 -26.12
C THR A 492 -10.87 9.80 -24.63
N LEU A 493 -10.24 10.65 -23.81
CA LEU A 493 -10.54 10.77 -22.38
C LEU A 493 -12.00 11.19 -22.14
N LEU A 494 -12.51 12.15 -22.91
CA LEU A 494 -13.91 12.58 -22.82
C LEU A 494 -14.87 11.44 -23.18
N THR A 495 -14.71 10.79 -24.34
CA THR A 495 -15.62 9.72 -24.77
C THR A 495 -15.60 8.54 -23.80
N ARG A 496 -14.41 8.14 -23.33
CA ARG A 496 -14.27 7.08 -22.31
C ARG A 496 -14.92 7.47 -20.99
N SER A 497 -14.73 8.71 -20.55
CA SER A 497 -15.35 9.21 -19.32
C SER A 497 -16.88 9.21 -19.41
N LEU A 498 -17.45 9.58 -20.56
CA LEU A 498 -18.90 9.54 -20.79
C LEU A 498 -19.44 8.10 -20.71
N VAL A 499 -18.82 7.16 -21.42
CA VAL A 499 -19.21 5.74 -21.42
C VAL A 499 -19.08 5.16 -20.00
N PHE A 500 -17.89 5.26 -19.40
CA PHE A 500 -17.61 4.68 -18.08
C PHE A 500 -18.54 5.24 -16.99
N ASN A 501 -18.73 6.56 -16.92
CA ASN A 501 -19.60 7.16 -15.91
C ASN A 501 -21.08 6.85 -16.16
N LYS A 502 -21.51 6.72 -17.42
CA LYS A 502 -22.88 6.28 -17.73
C LYS A 502 -23.08 4.83 -17.31
N TRP A 503 -22.11 3.98 -17.62
CA TRP A 503 -22.15 2.56 -17.31
C TRP A 503 -22.15 2.32 -15.79
N TYR A 504 -21.32 3.05 -15.05
CA TYR A 504 -21.24 2.97 -13.59
C TYR A 504 -22.46 3.59 -12.87
N GLY A 505 -23.16 4.52 -13.54
CA GLY A 505 -24.20 5.35 -12.91
C GLY A 505 -23.62 6.46 -12.03
N ARG A 506 -22.41 6.96 -12.34
CA ARG A 506 -21.71 8.04 -11.63
C ARG A 506 -21.79 9.36 -12.36
N ARG A 507 -21.60 10.48 -11.64
CA ARG A 507 -21.40 11.79 -12.26
C ARG A 507 -19.97 11.90 -12.79
N VAL A 508 -19.81 12.56 -13.93
CA VAL A 508 -18.50 12.96 -14.43
C VAL A 508 -18.01 14.11 -13.56
N ASP A 509 -16.84 13.97 -12.97
CA ASP A 509 -16.12 15.07 -12.32
C ASP A 509 -14.65 15.05 -12.75
N ASN A 510 -14.22 16.12 -13.41
CA ASN A 510 -12.84 16.32 -13.84
C ASN A 510 -12.19 17.55 -13.17
N GLY A 511 -12.79 18.07 -12.09
CA GLY A 511 -12.32 19.28 -11.40
C GLY A 511 -12.73 20.59 -12.07
N HIS A 512 -13.24 20.58 -13.30
CA HIS A 512 -13.72 21.76 -14.02
C HIS A 512 -15.25 21.80 -14.10
N LYS A 513 -15.89 22.61 -13.24
CA LYS A 513 -17.37 22.67 -13.08
C LYS A 513 -18.15 22.73 -14.40
N VAL A 514 -17.73 23.59 -15.35
CA VAL A 514 -18.43 23.74 -16.65
C VAL A 514 -18.24 22.50 -17.53
N GLN A 515 -17.02 21.97 -17.61
CA GLN A 515 -16.74 20.77 -18.41
C GLN A 515 -17.46 19.55 -17.84
N SER A 516 -17.43 19.37 -16.51
CA SER A 516 -18.20 18.36 -15.80
C SER A 516 -19.71 18.51 -16.06
N ALA A 517 -20.25 19.73 -16.03
CA ALA A 517 -21.67 19.98 -16.29
C ALA A 517 -22.06 19.60 -17.73
N VAL A 518 -21.27 20.04 -18.72
CA VAL A 518 -21.48 19.70 -20.14
C VAL A 518 -21.36 18.19 -20.34
N ALA A 519 -20.32 17.54 -19.82
CA ALA A 519 -20.15 16.10 -19.94
C ALA A 519 -21.32 15.32 -19.31
N ASN A 520 -21.79 15.73 -18.13
CA ASN A 520 -22.96 15.10 -17.51
C ASN A 520 -24.23 15.30 -18.33
N MET A 521 -24.41 16.46 -18.97
CA MET A 521 -25.52 16.68 -19.90
C MET A 521 -25.43 15.74 -21.12
N LEU A 522 -24.28 15.67 -21.80
CA LEU A 522 -24.06 14.80 -22.96
C LEU A 522 -24.28 13.32 -22.61
N LYS A 523 -23.79 12.90 -21.44
CA LYS A 523 -23.97 11.54 -20.90
C LYS A 523 -25.45 11.17 -20.71
N VAL A 524 -26.29 12.12 -20.31
CA VAL A 524 -27.73 11.91 -20.12
C VAL A 524 -28.45 11.88 -21.47
N ILE A 525 -28.16 12.85 -22.34
CA ILE A 525 -28.82 13.01 -23.65
C ILE A 525 -28.56 11.81 -24.56
N PHE A 526 -27.31 11.36 -24.67
CA PHE A 526 -26.94 10.37 -25.68
C PHE A 526 -27.12 8.92 -25.19
N PRO A 527 -27.72 8.02 -25.98
CA PRO A 527 -27.86 6.61 -25.63
C PRO A 527 -26.49 5.91 -25.59
N MET A 528 -26.39 4.82 -24.82
CA MET A 528 -25.11 4.12 -24.63
C MET A 528 -24.46 3.69 -25.95
N LYS A 529 -25.25 3.10 -26.87
CA LYS A 529 -24.77 2.68 -28.20
C LYS A 529 -24.15 3.82 -29.01
N PHE A 530 -24.65 5.05 -28.87
CA PHE A 530 -24.07 6.21 -29.56
C PHE A 530 -22.75 6.63 -28.91
N LEU A 531 -22.66 6.62 -27.58
CA LEU A 531 -21.43 6.91 -26.86
C LEU A 531 -20.34 5.86 -27.16
N ASP A 532 -20.70 4.58 -27.22
CA ASP A 532 -19.79 3.50 -27.65
C ASP A 532 -19.30 3.72 -29.08
N TRP A 533 -20.20 4.11 -30.00
CA TRP A 533 -19.82 4.45 -31.36
C TRP A 533 -18.86 5.65 -31.41
N CYS A 534 -19.12 6.72 -30.66
CA CYS A 534 -18.23 7.87 -30.57
C CYS A 534 -16.85 7.46 -30.03
N GLN A 535 -16.81 6.65 -28.97
CA GLN A 535 -15.60 6.13 -28.39
C GLN A 535 -14.80 5.31 -29.41
N TYR A 536 -15.45 4.39 -30.13
CA TYR A 536 -14.83 3.58 -31.16
C TYR A 536 -14.29 4.41 -32.34
N LYS A 537 -15.06 5.40 -32.80
CA LYS A 537 -14.63 6.31 -33.87
C LYS A 537 -13.49 7.23 -33.44
N CYS A 538 -13.48 7.64 -32.18
CA CYS A 538 -12.38 8.42 -31.63
C CYS A 538 -11.08 7.60 -31.70
N LEU A 539 -11.06 6.38 -31.16
CA LEU A 539 -9.88 5.51 -31.18
C LEU A 539 -9.31 5.31 -32.59
N ARG A 540 -10.19 5.10 -33.57
CA ARG A 540 -9.82 4.82 -34.97
C ARG A 540 -9.65 6.08 -35.84
N TRP A 541 -9.61 7.27 -35.26
CA TRP A 541 -9.63 8.52 -36.04
C TRP A 541 -8.45 8.62 -37.04
N PHE A 542 -7.27 8.12 -36.65
CA PHE A 542 -6.07 8.16 -37.49
C PHE A 542 -5.68 6.81 -38.10
N GLU A 543 -6.58 5.83 -38.14
CA GLU A 543 -6.25 4.47 -38.61
C GLU A 543 -5.68 4.41 -40.04
N ASN A 544 -6.14 5.30 -40.93
CA ASN A 544 -5.71 5.34 -42.33
C ASN A 544 -4.53 6.32 -42.55
N LYS A 545 -3.67 6.52 -41.54
CA LYS A 545 -2.52 7.44 -41.61
C LYS A 545 -1.19 6.68 -41.71
N PRO A 546 -0.76 6.23 -42.91
CA PRO A 546 0.44 5.40 -43.06
C PRO A 546 1.73 6.11 -42.60
N ASP A 547 1.78 7.44 -42.68
CA ASP A 547 2.91 8.28 -42.26
C ASP A 547 2.86 8.68 -40.77
N ALA A 548 2.00 8.06 -39.96
CA ALA A 548 1.92 8.32 -38.52
C ALA A 548 3.24 7.94 -37.82
N LYS A 549 3.82 8.90 -37.08
CA LYS A 549 5.05 8.74 -36.30
C LYS A 549 4.79 8.38 -34.83
N TYR A 550 3.56 8.54 -34.37
CA TYR A 550 3.17 8.38 -32.98
C TYR A 550 2.00 7.41 -32.84
N LEU A 551 2.06 6.63 -31.76
CA LEU A 551 0.98 5.81 -31.25
C LEU A 551 0.51 6.38 -29.90
N TYR A 552 -0.61 5.89 -29.40
CA TYR A 552 -1.02 6.16 -28.03
C TYR A 552 -1.77 4.96 -27.43
N ASP A 553 -1.78 4.87 -26.11
CA ASP A 553 -2.57 3.85 -25.40
C ASP A 553 -4.01 4.34 -25.21
N GLY A 554 -4.82 4.21 -26.26
CA GLY A 554 -6.23 4.58 -26.21
C GLY A 554 -7.10 3.60 -25.43
N MET A 555 -6.60 2.40 -25.09
CA MET A 555 -7.38 1.27 -24.55
C MET A 555 -7.12 0.98 -23.08
N GLY A 556 -5.88 1.07 -22.63
CA GLY A 556 -5.47 0.82 -21.24
C GLY A 556 -5.61 2.02 -20.32
N ARG A 557 -5.00 1.91 -19.13
CA ARG A 557 -4.86 3.01 -18.17
C ARG A 557 -3.76 4.01 -18.59
N ASN A 558 -2.86 3.65 -19.51
CA ASN A 558 -1.75 4.54 -19.90
C ASN A 558 -2.17 5.64 -20.88
N VAL A 559 -3.46 5.77 -21.20
CA VAL A 559 -4.02 6.94 -21.90
C VAL A 559 -3.65 8.26 -21.22
N TYR A 560 -3.44 8.25 -19.90
CA TYR A 560 -3.01 9.41 -19.12
C TYR A 560 -1.51 9.75 -19.30
N LYS A 561 -0.69 8.81 -19.78
CA LYS A 561 0.74 9.04 -20.10
C LYS A 561 0.93 9.69 -21.47
N GLY A 562 -0.07 9.56 -22.35
CA GLY A 562 -0.15 10.28 -23.62
C GLY A 562 0.24 9.46 -24.83
N ASP A 563 1.01 10.07 -25.73
CA ASP A 563 1.51 9.47 -26.96
C ASP A 563 2.98 9.04 -26.85
N PHE A 564 3.37 8.06 -27.66
CA PHE A 564 4.75 7.55 -27.75
C PHE A 564 5.15 7.32 -29.22
N LEU A 565 6.46 7.18 -29.46
CA LEU A 565 6.97 6.96 -30.81
C LEU A 565 6.54 5.59 -31.34
N LYS A 566 5.99 5.56 -32.55
CA LYS A 566 5.63 4.32 -33.24
C LYS A 566 6.82 3.38 -33.35
N SER A 567 8.02 3.93 -33.53
CA SER A 567 9.26 3.17 -33.69
C SER A 567 9.63 2.31 -32.49
N TYR A 568 9.07 2.56 -31.30
CA TYR A 568 9.27 1.69 -30.15
C TYR A 568 8.74 0.27 -30.40
N LEU A 569 7.76 0.10 -31.29
CA LEU A 569 7.12 -1.18 -31.61
C LEU A 569 7.45 -1.69 -33.03
N ASP A 570 8.45 -1.12 -33.71
CA ASP A 570 8.79 -1.53 -35.09
C ASP A 570 9.42 -2.93 -35.13
N GLU A 571 10.31 -3.22 -34.19
CA GLU A 571 11.06 -4.47 -34.10
C GLU A 571 10.69 -5.26 -32.85
N VAL A 572 10.74 -6.58 -32.98
CA VAL A 572 10.45 -7.54 -31.90
C VAL A 572 11.72 -8.29 -31.52
N ILE A 573 11.89 -8.52 -30.22
CA ILE A 573 12.83 -9.49 -29.68
C ILE A 573 12.06 -10.49 -28.82
N TYR A 574 12.61 -11.67 -28.61
CA TYR A 574 12.03 -12.65 -27.69
C TYR A 574 12.71 -12.52 -26.32
N TRP A 575 11.92 -12.61 -25.26
CA TRP A 575 12.40 -12.51 -23.89
C TRP A 575 11.84 -13.63 -23.01
N ASP A 576 12.55 -13.91 -21.91
CA ASP A 576 12.18 -14.98 -20.98
C ASP A 576 11.05 -14.53 -20.06
N PHE A 577 10.02 -15.36 -19.94
CA PHE A 577 8.88 -15.17 -19.05
C PHE A 577 8.34 -16.54 -18.64
N GLU A 578 8.40 -16.86 -17.34
CA GLU A 578 7.92 -18.15 -16.79
C GLU A 578 8.55 -19.39 -17.46
N GLY A 579 9.77 -19.25 -17.98
CA GLY A 579 10.48 -20.30 -18.73
C GLY A 579 10.17 -20.39 -20.22
N TYR A 580 9.35 -19.48 -20.76
CA TYR A 580 8.99 -19.40 -22.18
C TYR A 580 9.57 -18.15 -22.84
N ARG A 581 9.53 -18.12 -24.17
CA ARG A 581 10.04 -17.03 -25.01
C ARG A 581 8.88 -16.30 -25.67
N PHE A 582 8.57 -15.09 -25.20
CA PHE A 582 7.50 -14.26 -25.77
C PHE A 582 8.04 -12.99 -26.44
N PRO A 583 7.32 -12.47 -27.45
CA PRO A 583 7.71 -11.24 -28.13
C PRO A 583 7.54 -10.03 -27.21
N ILE A 584 8.60 -9.22 -27.12
CA ILE A 584 8.59 -7.89 -26.50
C ILE A 584 9.16 -6.87 -27.49
N PRO A 585 8.89 -5.56 -27.31
CA PRO A 585 9.47 -4.55 -28.17
C PRO A 585 11.00 -4.52 -28.01
N LYS A 586 11.75 -4.41 -29.10
CA LYS A 586 13.22 -4.25 -29.03
C LYS A 586 13.61 -3.03 -28.19
N GLU A 587 12.82 -1.96 -28.30
CA GLU A 587 12.97 -0.71 -27.54
C GLU A 587 12.24 -0.73 -26.18
N TYR A 588 12.16 -1.90 -25.52
CA TYR A 588 11.40 -2.07 -24.28
C TYR A 588 11.83 -1.09 -23.17
N ASP A 589 13.12 -0.75 -23.04
CA ASP A 589 13.59 0.18 -22.00
C ASP A 589 13.02 1.59 -22.24
N SER A 590 13.06 2.08 -23.47
CA SER A 590 12.44 3.35 -23.87
C SER A 590 10.93 3.35 -23.63
N TYR A 591 10.26 2.24 -23.93
CA TYR A 591 8.82 2.10 -23.75
C TYR A 591 8.41 2.02 -22.27
N LEU A 592 9.11 1.21 -21.46
CA LEU A 592 8.84 1.08 -20.02
C LEU A 592 9.17 2.37 -19.27
N ARG A 593 10.22 3.12 -19.67
CA ARG A 593 10.51 4.45 -19.11
C ARG A 593 9.41 5.46 -19.43
N TYR A 594 8.83 5.38 -20.63
CA TYR A 594 7.66 6.19 -20.98
C TYR A 594 6.44 5.86 -20.10
N LEU A 595 6.18 4.58 -19.84
CA LEU A 595 5.03 4.15 -19.03
C LEU A 595 5.21 4.44 -17.53
N TYR A 596 6.33 3.98 -16.96
CA TYR A 596 6.54 3.87 -15.51
C TYR A 596 7.63 4.79 -14.96
N GLY A 597 8.40 5.47 -15.81
CA GLY A 597 9.56 6.25 -15.36
C GLY A 597 10.73 5.33 -15.01
N ASP A 598 11.28 5.46 -13.79
CA ASP A 598 12.31 4.54 -13.32
C ASP A 598 11.70 3.20 -12.87
N TYR A 599 11.31 2.39 -13.85
CA TYR A 599 10.58 1.13 -13.63
C TYR A 599 11.38 0.06 -12.87
N ARG A 600 12.70 0.26 -12.71
CA ARG A 600 13.57 -0.62 -11.93
C ARG A 600 13.42 -0.40 -10.43
N GLU A 601 12.93 0.76 -10.01
CA GLU A 601 12.60 1.03 -8.62
C GLU A 601 11.42 0.14 -8.19
N MET A 602 11.64 -0.61 -7.11
CA MET A 602 10.62 -1.48 -6.53
C MET A 602 9.64 -0.66 -5.71
N ILE A 603 8.37 -1.03 -5.76
CA ILE A 603 7.36 -0.45 -4.86
C ILE A 603 7.58 -0.98 -3.44
N SER A 604 7.13 -0.21 -2.45
CA SER A 604 7.26 -0.54 -1.04
C SER A 604 6.52 -1.84 -0.70
N PRO A 605 7.01 -2.65 0.26
CA PRO A 605 6.37 -3.89 0.72
C PRO A 605 4.85 -3.80 0.92
N TRP A 606 4.34 -2.76 1.60
CA TRP A 606 2.90 -2.57 1.77
C TRP A 606 2.10 -2.45 0.47
N ASP A 607 2.69 -1.86 -0.57
CA ASP A 607 2.02 -1.60 -1.84
C ASP A 607 2.05 -2.82 -2.78
N ARG A 608 2.71 -3.93 -2.38
CA ARG A 608 2.77 -5.21 -3.11
C ARG A 608 1.48 -6.03 -2.94
N GLN A 609 0.35 -5.35 -3.07
CA GLN A 609 -0.99 -5.93 -3.02
C GLN A 609 -1.54 -6.11 -4.44
N THR A 610 -2.53 -6.99 -4.57
CA THR A 610 -3.21 -7.26 -5.85
C THR A 610 -3.95 -6.02 -6.36
N SER A 611 -3.93 -5.80 -7.67
CA SER A 611 -4.25 -4.48 -8.25
C SER A 611 -5.72 -4.33 -8.69
N HIS A 612 -6.45 -5.43 -8.89
CA HIS A 612 -7.82 -5.40 -9.40
C HIS A 612 -8.91 -5.49 -8.33
N SER A 613 -8.55 -5.67 -7.05
CA SER A 613 -9.49 -5.75 -5.92
C SER A 613 -10.68 -6.66 -6.22
N ILE A 614 -10.39 -7.93 -6.56
CA ILE A 614 -11.43 -8.90 -6.90
C ILE A 614 -12.26 -9.20 -5.65
N VAL A 615 -13.58 -9.02 -5.75
CA VAL A 615 -14.53 -9.17 -4.64
C VAL A 615 -15.35 -10.44 -4.72
N ILE A 616 -15.44 -11.08 -5.90
CA ILE A 616 -16.04 -12.40 -6.07
C ILE A 616 -15.09 -13.22 -6.93
N MET A 617 -14.64 -14.34 -6.38
CA MET A 617 -13.72 -15.25 -7.05
C MET A 617 -14.18 -16.69 -6.91
N ASP A 618 -14.29 -17.37 -8.04
CA ASP A 618 -14.47 -18.80 -8.19
C ASP A 618 -13.67 -19.24 -9.42
N LEU A 619 -12.62 -20.04 -9.21
CA LEU A 619 -11.78 -20.52 -10.30
C LEU A 619 -12.40 -21.72 -11.04
N GLY A 620 -13.58 -22.18 -10.63
CA GLY A 620 -14.24 -23.34 -11.21
C GLY A 620 -13.34 -24.58 -11.21
N GLN A 621 -13.37 -25.35 -12.29
CA GLN A 621 -12.50 -26.52 -12.47
C GLN A 621 -10.99 -26.19 -12.53
N TYR A 622 -10.63 -24.90 -12.69
CA TYR A 622 -9.25 -24.46 -12.80
C TYR A 622 -8.60 -24.16 -11.44
N GLY A 623 -9.28 -24.45 -10.32
CA GLY A 623 -8.76 -24.21 -8.97
C GLY A 623 -7.44 -24.94 -8.64
N SER A 624 -7.07 -25.97 -9.41
CA SER A 624 -5.80 -26.69 -9.31
C SER A 624 -5.02 -26.69 -10.64
N TYR A 625 -5.31 -25.73 -11.51
CA TYR A 625 -4.69 -25.64 -12.82
C TYR A 625 -3.18 -25.41 -12.70
N ASN A 626 -2.43 -26.21 -13.44
CA ASN A 626 -0.98 -26.11 -13.57
C ASN A 626 -0.62 -26.22 -15.05
N VAL A 627 0.27 -25.34 -15.53
CA VAL A 627 0.73 -25.40 -16.92
C VAL A 627 1.51 -26.70 -17.14
N PRO A 628 1.17 -27.54 -18.13
CA PRO A 628 1.77 -28.86 -18.30
C PRO A 628 3.31 -28.84 -18.39
N ALA A 629 3.97 -29.74 -17.66
CA ALA A 629 5.43 -29.83 -17.56
C ALA A 629 6.15 -30.08 -18.91
N LYS A 630 5.44 -30.58 -19.94
CA LYS A 630 5.99 -30.83 -21.29
C LYS A 630 6.54 -29.58 -21.99
N TYR A 631 6.24 -28.40 -21.46
CA TYR A 631 6.71 -27.13 -21.98
C TYR A 631 7.78 -26.44 -21.09
N LYS A 632 8.01 -26.93 -19.86
CA LYS A 632 9.09 -26.50 -18.97
C LYS A 632 10.35 -27.34 -19.25
N LYS A 633 11.00 -27.24 -20.42
CA LYS A 633 12.37 -27.79 -20.59
C LYS A 633 13.16 -27.19 -21.77
N ASN A 634 14.33 -26.65 -21.42
CA ASN A 634 15.56 -26.45 -22.20
C ASN A 634 15.45 -26.48 -23.74
N GLY A 635 15.26 -25.30 -24.34
CA GLY A 635 15.88 -24.95 -25.62
C GLY A 635 15.43 -25.70 -26.88
N ALA A 636 14.38 -26.52 -26.84
CA ALA A 636 13.83 -27.15 -28.03
C ALA A 636 12.31 -27.01 -28.09
N ILE A 637 11.83 -26.33 -29.13
CA ILE A 637 10.42 -26.19 -29.48
C ILE A 637 9.87 -27.58 -29.79
N LEU A 638 8.91 -28.06 -29.00
CA LEU A 638 8.02 -29.15 -29.39
C LEU A 638 6.66 -28.54 -29.74
N ASN A 639 6.27 -28.68 -31.01
CA ASN A 639 4.90 -28.49 -31.46
C ASN A 639 4.07 -29.65 -30.92
N ASP A 640 3.15 -29.38 -30.00
CA ASP A 640 1.84 -30.06 -29.92
C ASP A 640 0.94 -29.35 -28.90
N SER A 641 0.02 -28.57 -29.46
CA SER A 641 -0.96 -27.67 -28.85
C SER A 641 -2.11 -28.40 -28.17
N ASN A 642 -2.43 -27.95 -26.95
CA ASN A 642 -3.72 -27.97 -26.24
C ASN A 642 -3.38 -27.75 -24.74
N VAL A 643 -3.29 -26.49 -24.31
CA VAL A 643 -2.86 -26.15 -22.93
C VAL A 643 -4.06 -25.98 -21.97
N ILE A 644 -5.27 -25.82 -22.51
CA ILE A 644 -6.47 -25.49 -21.72
C ILE A 644 -7.62 -26.51 -21.92
N ASP A 645 -7.52 -27.45 -22.87
CA ASP A 645 -8.59 -28.42 -23.18
C ASP A 645 -8.62 -29.69 -22.29
N GLU A 646 -7.62 -29.92 -21.44
CA GLU A 646 -7.57 -31.12 -20.58
C GLU A 646 -7.46 -30.75 -19.09
N ALA A 647 -8.61 -30.57 -18.45
CA ALA A 647 -8.82 -30.79 -17.01
C ALA A 647 -10.26 -31.24 -16.76
#